data_AF-A0A8C9MR33-F1
#
_entry.id   AF-A0A8C9MR33-F1
#
_cell.length_a   1.000
_cell.length_b   1.000
_cell.length_c   1.000
_cell.angle_alpha   90.00
_cell.angle_beta   90.00
_cell.angle_gamma   90.00
#
_symmetry.space_group_name_H-M   'P 1'
#
loop_
_entity.id
_entity.type
_entity.pdbx_description
1 polymer ?
#
loop_
_entity_poly.entity_id
_entity_poly.type
_entity_poly.pdbx_seq_one_letter_code
_entity_poly.pdbx_strand_id
1 'polypeptide(L)'
;MQSQNVISPLFLLCNAVHHSKVSDEEKCTLVNQTKWQYYGTSNTGGNLTLTWKHQTLAATHVNIEVWGYQETGDSYSENSMAEWKYLYTLARETPNTGKYSFIPVPAEGSYSKWDYGILRIIPSNYFDGTDHALAWHLEEDFRNDPNAWATAKCMEWDRKEELLPNFLKEVIDCPCTLAQARADTGRFHTDYGCNIDKGSVCTYHPGAVHCVRGIQASPQYGAGQQCCYDSTGTQILTYDSTGGSTPDRGHDWGSPPFLKPPRIPGFSHWLYDVISFYYCCLWSDNCDFYMKRRPSSDCRTYRPSRAASAFGDPHFFTFDGLNFTFNGLGEYTLVESDLTSLRVQGRTQQAHFSNGTGAQGTGLSAVAMQENNSDVIEVRYSEDLHLEVLLNQRVLNFSEQTWMDLKGLFLYSTPDENITVMFSSGSGVEIRGNAGFLTLTVLLPEKFINHTRGLFGVMNGNPQDDYTFKNKTTMSVHASPQQVFEFGASWAIENGTSLFTYDTKLLLDSFFYGDKHNASFLPVFSPHEDPADPLLKEMVSHCGSDPFCRFDVLTTRNLQVGNSTRLSHQNHKLLVEHLEPVISCGWLDPPTNGRKNNTNYLLGSTINFTCNEGYELTGGSQERTCQVSGAWSGDTPQCSQVTGLLPFRYHISSLKNHYQGQGNLRIP
;
A
#
# COMPACT_ATOMS: atom_id res chain seq x y z
N MET A 1 -17.01 -9.32 8.54
CA MET A 1 -17.80 -9.79 9.71
C MET A 1 -16.88 -10.53 10.68
N GLN A 2 -17.21 -10.56 11.98
CA GLN A 2 -16.42 -11.19 13.06
C GLN A 2 -15.03 -10.55 13.35
N SER A 3 -14.99 -9.21 13.44
CA SER A 3 -14.73 -8.67 14.77
C SER A 3 -15.93 -9.06 15.66
N GLN A 4 -15.69 -9.77 16.76
CA GLN A 4 -16.82 -10.22 17.60
C GLN A 4 -17.35 -9.07 18.43
N ASN A 5 -18.56 -8.60 18.09
CA ASN A 5 -19.45 -7.91 19.01
C ASN A 5 -19.92 -8.90 20.09
N VAL A 6 -19.03 -9.25 21.02
CA VAL A 6 -19.44 -9.58 22.39
C VAL A 6 -19.85 -8.26 23.02
N ILE A 7 -21.05 -8.19 23.61
CA ILE A 7 -21.50 -7.00 24.34
C ILE A 7 -20.62 -6.88 25.59
N SER A 8 -19.59 -6.04 25.49
CA SER A 8 -18.58 -5.80 26.51
C SER A 8 -18.12 -4.33 26.47
N PRO A 9 -17.63 -3.75 27.58
CA PRO A 9 -17.32 -2.32 27.70
C PRO A 9 -16.26 -1.75 26.73
N LEU A 10 -16.16 -0.42 26.70
CA LEU A 10 -15.00 0.26 26.12
C LEU A 10 -13.72 -0.16 26.88
N PHE A 11 -12.72 -0.58 26.11
CA PHE A 11 -11.40 -1.01 26.55
C PHE A 11 -10.35 -0.46 25.59
N LEU A 12 -9.14 -0.16 26.06
CA LEU A 12 -8.08 0.41 25.23
C LEU A 12 -6.96 -0.59 24.99
N LEU A 13 -6.47 -0.64 23.75
CA LEU A 13 -5.45 -1.57 23.29
C LEU A 13 -4.13 -0.82 23.01
N CYS A 14 -3.07 -1.15 23.73
CA CYS A 14 -1.73 -0.59 23.51
C CYS A 14 -1.00 -1.37 22.39
N ASN A 15 -1.08 -0.86 21.15
CA ASN A 15 -0.95 -1.59 19.87
C ASN A 15 -2.28 -2.19 19.37
N ALA A 16 -3.25 -1.36 18.98
CA ALA A 16 -4.25 -1.79 18.00
C ALA A 16 -3.52 -2.14 16.69
N VAL A 17 -3.44 -3.42 16.33
CA VAL A 17 -2.52 -3.90 15.26
C VAL A 17 -2.83 -3.27 13.90
N HIS A 18 -4.12 -2.99 13.64
CA HIS A 18 -4.54 -2.23 12.47
C HIS A 18 -4.96 -0.80 12.84
N HIS A 19 -3.97 0.10 12.88
CA HIS A 19 -4.10 1.50 13.27
C HIS A 19 -5.21 2.33 12.54
N SER A 20 -5.72 1.89 11.38
CA SER A 20 -6.84 2.54 10.65
C SER A 20 -8.24 1.93 10.88
N LYS A 21 -8.36 0.86 11.70
CA LYS A 21 -9.63 0.15 12.02
C LYS A 21 -10.14 0.41 13.44
N VAL A 22 -9.56 1.39 14.14
CA VAL A 22 -9.89 1.83 15.51
C VAL A 22 -9.65 3.34 15.56
N SER A 23 -10.47 4.09 16.30
CA SER A 23 -10.31 5.55 16.39
C SER A 23 -9.01 5.97 17.10
N ASP A 24 -8.52 7.19 16.86
CA ASP A 24 -7.42 7.77 17.67
C ASP A 24 -7.83 8.12 19.11
N GLU A 25 -9.11 7.96 19.46
CA GLU A 25 -9.62 8.14 20.83
C GLU A 25 -9.44 6.86 21.67
N GLU A 26 -9.47 5.69 21.03
CA GLU A 26 -9.47 4.36 21.65
C GLU A 26 -8.07 3.70 21.71
N LYS A 27 -7.05 4.38 21.17
CA LYS A 27 -5.67 3.89 21.16
C LYS A 27 -4.93 4.20 22.46
N CYS A 28 -4.15 3.23 22.91
CA CYS A 28 -3.08 3.44 23.88
C CYS A 28 -1.72 3.47 23.16
N THR A 29 -0.87 4.42 23.55
CA THR A 29 0.46 4.66 22.98
C THR A 29 1.56 4.20 23.93
N LEU A 30 2.49 3.39 23.44
CA LEU A 30 3.72 3.02 24.14
C LEU A 30 4.73 4.16 24.05
N VAL A 31 5.10 4.76 25.19
CA VAL A 31 6.07 5.88 25.22
C VAL A 31 7.48 5.31 25.02
N ASN A 32 8.17 5.81 23.99
CA ASN A 32 9.46 5.31 23.50
C ASN A 32 9.40 3.81 23.13
N GLN A 33 8.72 3.49 22.02
CA GLN A 33 8.57 2.12 21.49
C GLN A 33 9.91 1.37 21.41
N THR A 34 10.99 2.02 20.97
CA THR A 34 12.34 1.42 20.92
C THR A 34 12.79 0.88 22.28
N LYS A 35 12.50 1.59 23.37
CA LYS A 35 12.79 1.10 24.73
C LYS A 35 11.95 -0.12 25.12
N TRP A 36 10.71 -0.24 24.63
CA TRP A 36 9.89 -1.44 24.82
C TRP A 36 10.42 -2.64 24.02
N GLN A 37 10.89 -2.40 22.79
CA GLN A 37 11.42 -3.42 21.87
C GLN A 37 12.74 -4.06 22.33
N TYR A 38 13.60 -3.27 22.99
CA TYR A 38 14.92 -3.74 23.45
C TYR A 38 15.01 -3.87 24.97
N TYR A 39 13.89 -3.95 25.70
CA TYR A 39 13.92 -3.93 27.16
C TYR A 39 14.66 -5.15 27.75
N GLY A 40 15.67 -4.89 28.57
CA GLY A 40 16.51 -5.94 29.18
C GLY A 40 17.79 -6.24 28.41
N THR A 41 17.99 -5.69 27.21
CA THR A 41 19.31 -5.74 26.55
C THR A 41 20.32 -4.81 27.23
N SER A 42 21.60 -4.99 26.92
CA SER A 42 22.70 -4.13 27.37
C SER A 42 22.37 -2.64 27.22
N ASN A 43 22.36 -1.92 28.35
CA ASN A 43 22.02 -0.49 28.49
C ASN A 43 20.52 -0.10 28.41
N THR A 44 19.59 -1.05 28.20
CA THR A 44 18.15 -0.73 28.02
C THR A 44 17.31 -1.13 29.24
N GLY A 45 17.11 -0.22 30.19
CA GLY A 45 16.40 -0.51 31.45
C GLY A 45 15.64 0.66 32.11
N GLY A 46 15.07 0.44 33.30
CA GLY A 46 14.27 1.41 34.06
C GLY A 46 12.80 1.47 33.64
N ASN A 47 12.10 2.59 33.87
CA ASN A 47 10.65 2.66 33.62
C ASN A 47 10.28 2.47 32.14
N LEU A 48 9.33 1.58 31.87
CA LEU A 48 8.46 1.64 30.70
C LEU A 48 7.25 2.53 31.02
N THR A 49 6.56 3.04 30.01
CA THR A 49 5.43 3.98 30.17
C THR A 49 4.47 3.90 28.99
N LEU A 50 3.17 3.97 29.29
CA LEU A 50 2.07 3.95 28.33
C LEU A 50 1.08 5.09 28.62
N THR A 51 0.42 5.60 27.59
CA THR A 51 -0.47 6.78 27.67
C THR A 51 -1.72 6.62 26.81
N TRP A 52 -2.85 7.18 27.25
CA TRP A 52 -4.14 7.08 26.58
C TRP A 52 -5.03 8.32 26.83
N LYS A 53 -6.09 8.50 26.02
CA LYS A 53 -7.15 9.47 26.33
C LYS A 53 -7.99 8.96 27.49
N HIS A 54 -7.81 9.55 28.68
CA HIS A 54 -8.50 9.09 29.89
C HIS A 54 -10.03 9.23 29.79
N GLN A 55 -10.55 10.21 29.03
CA GLN A 55 -11.98 10.42 28.85
C GLN A 55 -12.68 9.25 28.13
N THR A 56 -11.98 8.53 27.26
CA THR A 56 -12.53 7.37 26.51
C THR A 56 -12.95 6.24 27.44
N LEU A 57 -12.27 6.07 28.58
CA LEU A 57 -12.71 5.19 29.65
C LEU A 57 -13.48 6.00 30.70
N ALA A 58 -14.81 5.87 30.69
CA ALA A 58 -15.73 6.53 31.62
C ALA A 58 -15.65 5.97 33.06
N ALA A 59 -14.45 6.06 33.67
CA ALA A 59 -14.07 5.40 34.90
C ALA A 59 -13.07 6.23 35.70
N THR A 60 -13.15 6.20 37.04
CA THR A 60 -12.20 6.91 37.92
C THR A 60 -10.90 6.13 38.12
N HIS A 61 -10.95 4.80 38.03
CA HIS A 61 -9.82 3.89 38.17
C HIS A 61 -9.88 2.81 37.10
N VAL A 62 -8.72 2.27 36.73
CA VAL A 62 -8.53 1.25 35.69
C VAL A 62 -7.69 0.09 36.19
N ASN A 63 -7.91 -1.09 35.62
CA ASN A 63 -6.96 -2.18 35.66
C ASN A 63 -6.14 -2.19 34.34
N ILE A 64 -4.89 -2.62 34.41
CA ILE A 64 -4.00 -2.80 33.26
C ILE A 64 -3.57 -4.27 33.24
N GLU A 65 -3.91 -4.97 32.17
CA GLU A 65 -3.85 -6.43 32.08
C GLU A 65 -2.82 -6.95 31.08
N VAL A 66 -2.37 -8.18 31.33
CA VAL A 66 -1.33 -8.91 30.61
C VAL A 66 -1.88 -10.22 30.08
N TRP A 67 -1.66 -10.49 28.80
CA TRP A 67 -2.27 -11.60 28.07
C TRP A 67 -1.35 -12.12 26.97
N GLY A 68 -1.40 -13.42 26.66
CA GLY A 68 -0.56 -14.03 25.63
C GLY A 68 -1.34 -14.47 24.40
N TYR A 69 -0.71 -14.40 23.22
CA TYR A 69 -1.19 -15.03 21.98
C TYR A 69 -0.57 -16.41 21.76
N GLN A 70 -1.33 -17.33 21.17
CA GLN A 70 -0.76 -18.46 20.42
C GLN A 70 -1.65 -18.91 19.27
N GLU A 71 -1.04 -19.42 18.21
CA GLU A 71 -1.72 -20.25 17.21
C GLU A 71 -1.27 -21.70 17.40
N THR A 72 -2.22 -22.63 17.38
CA THR A 72 -2.02 -24.04 17.71
C THR A 72 -2.71 -24.95 16.70
N GLY A 73 -2.30 -26.22 16.67
CA GLY A 73 -2.67 -27.16 15.60
C GLY A 73 -1.75 -27.06 14.39
N ASP A 74 -2.04 -27.83 13.35
CA ASP A 74 -1.29 -27.82 12.09
C ASP A 74 -1.78 -26.64 11.23
N SER A 75 -0.88 -25.72 10.86
CA SER A 75 -1.22 -24.55 10.02
C SER A 75 -1.91 -24.98 8.72
N TYR A 76 -2.91 -24.20 8.27
CA TYR A 76 -3.78 -24.52 7.12
C TYR A 76 -4.71 -25.74 7.28
N SER A 77 -4.73 -26.43 8.43
CA SER A 77 -5.68 -27.52 8.69
C SER A 77 -6.96 -27.06 9.40
N GLU A 78 -8.00 -27.89 9.41
CA GLU A 78 -9.22 -27.62 10.19
C GLU A 78 -8.97 -27.60 11.71
N ASN A 79 -7.96 -28.33 12.20
CA ASN A 79 -7.64 -28.38 13.64
C ASN A 79 -6.96 -27.11 14.15
N SER A 80 -6.52 -26.22 13.25
CA SER A 80 -5.85 -24.98 13.60
C SER A 80 -6.75 -24.00 14.37
N MET A 81 -6.22 -23.42 15.44
CA MET A 81 -6.94 -22.48 16.31
C MET A 81 -6.01 -21.37 16.81
N ALA A 82 -6.50 -20.13 16.80
CA ALA A 82 -5.89 -19.03 17.53
C ALA A 82 -6.50 -18.94 18.94
N GLU A 83 -5.66 -18.84 19.97
CA GLU A 83 -6.04 -18.68 21.38
C GLU A 83 -5.45 -17.39 21.94
N TRP A 84 -6.25 -16.68 22.72
CA TRP A 84 -5.79 -15.64 23.63
C TRP A 84 -5.98 -16.09 25.07
N LYS A 85 -5.02 -15.74 25.95
CA LYS A 85 -5.01 -16.24 27.32
C LYS A 85 -4.55 -15.23 28.36
N TYR A 86 -5.22 -15.21 29.50
CA TYR A 86 -4.83 -14.41 30.66
C TYR A 86 -3.47 -14.87 31.17
N LEU A 87 -2.58 -13.92 31.42
CA LEU A 87 -1.39 -14.19 32.19
C LEU A 87 -1.59 -13.61 33.60
N TYR A 88 -1.76 -12.29 33.73
CA TYR A 88 -1.95 -11.62 35.04
C TYR A 88 -2.38 -10.16 34.87
N THR A 89 -2.66 -9.47 35.99
CA THR A 89 -2.89 -8.02 35.99
C THR A 89 -1.60 -7.29 36.38
N LEU A 90 -1.14 -6.36 35.56
CA LEU A 90 0.04 -5.51 35.82
C LEU A 90 -0.26 -4.43 36.89
N ALA A 91 -1.47 -3.87 36.85
CA ALA A 91 -1.92 -2.87 37.81
C ALA A 91 -3.43 -3.01 38.06
N ARG A 92 -3.86 -3.03 39.33
CA ARG A 92 -5.28 -3.01 39.73
C ARG A 92 -5.65 -1.64 40.29
N GLU A 93 -6.92 -1.25 40.14
CA GLU A 93 -7.55 -0.07 40.73
C GLU A 93 -6.70 1.22 40.66
N THR A 94 -5.98 1.41 39.56
CA THR A 94 -5.05 2.53 39.39
C THR A 94 -5.81 3.76 38.88
N PRO A 95 -5.62 4.98 39.44
CA PRO A 95 -6.33 6.17 39.01
C PRO A 95 -6.22 6.44 37.50
N ASN A 96 -7.35 6.69 36.84
CA ASN A 96 -7.44 6.90 35.39
C ASN A 96 -6.89 8.29 34.99
N THR A 97 -5.57 8.41 34.96
CA THR A 97 -4.86 9.66 34.64
C THR A 97 -4.45 9.80 33.17
N GLY A 98 -4.75 8.80 32.33
CA GLY A 98 -4.28 8.76 30.94
C GLY A 98 -2.81 8.37 30.80
N LYS A 99 -2.16 7.91 31.89
CA LYS A 99 -0.75 7.51 31.91
C LYS A 99 -0.48 6.45 32.97
N TYR A 100 0.39 5.50 32.64
CA TYR A 100 0.94 4.54 33.59
C TYR A 100 2.44 4.30 33.32
N SER A 101 3.22 4.10 34.39
CA SER A 101 4.66 3.89 34.36
C SER A 101 5.06 2.81 35.36
N PHE A 102 5.91 1.86 34.96
CA PHE A 102 6.36 0.75 35.80
C PHE A 102 7.76 0.27 35.40
N ILE A 103 8.42 -0.49 36.27
CA ILE A 103 9.67 -1.20 35.96
C ILE A 103 9.31 -2.67 35.70
N PRO A 104 9.56 -3.22 34.51
CA PRO A 104 9.37 -4.63 34.21
C PRO A 104 10.15 -5.59 35.13
N VAL A 105 9.44 -6.59 35.65
CA VAL A 105 9.95 -7.74 36.40
C VAL A 105 9.90 -8.98 35.46
N PRO A 106 10.76 -10.00 35.61
CA PRO A 106 10.61 -11.26 34.87
C PRO A 106 9.22 -11.90 35.08
N ALA A 107 8.83 -12.73 34.12
CA ALA A 107 7.68 -13.61 34.23
C ALA A 107 7.85 -14.66 35.35
N GLU A 108 6.74 -15.14 35.92
CA GLU A 108 6.71 -16.49 36.51
C GLU A 108 6.76 -17.53 35.39
N GLY A 109 7.41 -18.68 35.63
CA GLY A 109 7.70 -19.71 34.59
C GLY A 109 6.49 -20.42 33.96
N SER A 110 5.26 -20.09 34.38
CA SER A 110 4.00 -20.46 33.72
C SER A 110 3.62 -19.52 32.57
N TYR A 111 4.07 -18.27 32.64
CA TYR A 111 3.74 -17.19 31.70
C TYR A 111 4.92 -16.82 30.79
N SER A 112 6.16 -17.07 31.24
CA SER A 112 7.43 -16.81 30.52
C SER A 112 7.51 -17.38 29.09
N LYS A 113 6.65 -18.35 28.78
CA LYS A 113 6.55 -19.09 27.52
C LYS A 113 5.73 -18.38 26.42
N TRP A 114 5.13 -17.23 26.71
CA TRP A 114 4.25 -16.50 25.80
C TRP A 114 4.98 -15.32 25.14
N ASP A 115 5.23 -15.43 23.84
CA ASP A 115 6.11 -14.50 23.11
C ASP A 115 5.44 -13.19 22.62
N TYR A 116 4.09 -13.03 22.61
CA TYR A 116 3.43 -11.94 21.82
C TYR A 116 2.01 -11.44 22.28
N GLY A 117 1.58 -10.22 21.84
CA GLY A 117 0.24 -9.59 21.94
C GLY A 117 0.14 -8.01 21.83
N ILE A 118 -0.46 -7.31 22.84
CA ILE A 118 -0.57 -5.83 23.11
C ILE A 118 -0.30 -5.42 24.62
N LEU A 119 -0.94 -4.38 25.20
CA LEU A 119 -1.36 -4.31 26.63
C LEU A 119 -2.82 -3.81 26.72
N ARG A 120 -3.68 -4.35 27.58
CA ARG A 120 -5.10 -3.93 27.68
C ARG A 120 -5.39 -3.07 28.92
N ILE A 121 -6.12 -1.98 28.74
CA ILE A 121 -6.57 -1.07 29.81
C ILE A 121 -8.10 -1.15 29.93
N ILE A 122 -8.60 -1.39 31.15
CA ILE A 122 -10.03 -1.59 31.41
C ILE A 122 -10.52 -0.75 32.60
N PRO A 123 -11.78 -0.28 32.63
CA PRO A 123 -12.38 0.25 33.84
C PRO A 123 -12.35 -0.77 34.99
N SER A 124 -11.96 -0.34 36.19
CA SER A 124 -11.75 -1.25 37.34
C SER A 124 -13.02 -1.92 37.87
N ASN A 125 -14.20 -1.46 37.45
CA ASN A 125 -15.50 -2.00 37.84
C ASN A 125 -15.95 -3.21 37.00
N TYR A 126 -15.07 -3.76 36.16
CA TYR A 126 -15.29 -5.01 35.43
C TYR A 126 -14.34 -6.11 35.94
N PHE A 127 -14.82 -7.34 35.94
CA PHE A 127 -14.04 -8.52 36.32
C PHE A 127 -13.00 -8.86 35.24
N ASP A 128 -11.86 -9.39 35.68
CA ASP A 128 -10.68 -9.70 34.86
C ASP A 128 -11.03 -10.49 33.57
N GLY A 129 -10.62 -10.03 32.38
CA GLY A 129 -10.95 -10.76 31.13
C GLY A 129 -10.77 -10.08 29.76
N THR A 130 -9.84 -10.65 28.98
CA THR A 130 -9.60 -10.78 27.51
C THR A 130 -8.65 -9.85 26.69
N ASP A 131 -7.36 -10.21 26.72
CA ASP A 131 -6.36 -10.17 25.62
C ASP A 131 -5.63 -8.81 25.42
N HIS A 132 -4.31 -8.57 25.14
CA HIS A 132 -3.03 -9.20 24.62
C HIS A 132 -1.79 -8.50 25.41
N ALA A 133 -0.40 -8.58 25.46
CA ALA A 133 0.93 -9.29 25.16
C ALA A 133 1.78 -9.41 26.47
N LEU A 134 3.13 -9.67 26.44
CA LEU A 134 4.24 -8.63 26.59
C LEU A 134 5.62 -8.95 25.93
N ALA A 135 6.36 -7.92 25.48
CA ALA A 135 7.77 -8.04 25.06
C ALA A 135 8.80 -8.05 26.22
N TRP A 136 8.48 -7.44 27.36
CA TRP A 136 9.37 -7.41 28.54
C TRP A 136 9.31 -8.68 29.40
N HIS A 137 8.52 -9.68 28.97
CA HIS A 137 8.19 -10.90 29.70
C HIS A 137 9.21 -12.03 29.53
N LEU A 138 10.12 -11.89 28.54
CA LEU A 138 11.06 -12.92 28.16
C LEU A 138 11.96 -13.35 29.33
N GLU A 139 12.34 -14.64 29.27
CA GLU A 139 12.86 -15.43 30.38
C GLU A 139 14.21 -14.92 30.92
N GLU A 140 14.63 -15.47 32.07
CA GLU A 140 15.95 -15.17 32.64
C GLU A 140 17.09 -15.46 31.64
N ASP A 141 16.95 -16.50 30.81
CA ASP A 141 17.91 -16.85 29.75
C ASP A 141 18.05 -15.76 28.67
N PHE A 142 16.96 -15.09 28.27
CA PHE A 142 17.04 -13.94 27.35
C PHE A 142 17.75 -12.74 28.00
N ARG A 143 17.70 -12.61 29.32
CA ARG A 143 18.39 -11.55 30.08
C ARG A 143 19.86 -11.91 30.36
N ASN A 144 20.19 -13.21 30.36
CA ASN A 144 21.55 -13.73 30.53
C ASN A 144 22.35 -13.67 29.22
N ASP A 145 21.78 -14.16 28.11
CA ASP A 145 22.35 -14.03 26.77
C ASP A 145 21.23 -13.85 25.71
N PRO A 146 20.89 -12.58 25.38
CA PRO A 146 19.86 -12.28 24.38
C PRO A 146 20.15 -12.90 23.01
N ASN A 147 21.44 -12.98 22.61
CA ASN A 147 21.85 -13.40 21.28
C ASN A 147 21.77 -14.93 21.13
N ALA A 148 22.25 -15.68 22.13
CA ALA A 148 22.11 -17.14 22.14
C ALA A 148 20.63 -17.57 22.17
N TRP A 149 19.80 -16.90 22.97
CA TRP A 149 18.35 -17.16 23.04
C TRP A 149 17.65 -16.85 21.70
N ALA A 150 17.93 -15.68 21.10
CA ALA A 150 17.36 -15.28 19.82
C ALA A 150 17.82 -16.16 18.65
N THR A 151 19.10 -16.58 18.66
CA THR A 151 19.64 -17.56 17.71
C THR A 151 18.87 -18.88 17.78
N ALA A 152 18.64 -19.42 18.99
CA ALA A 152 17.89 -20.67 19.17
C ALA A 152 16.42 -20.56 18.69
N LYS A 153 15.75 -19.43 18.98
CA LYS A 153 14.40 -19.14 18.48
C LYS A 153 14.36 -19.02 16.95
N CYS A 154 15.34 -18.34 16.34
CA CYS A 154 15.46 -18.19 14.88
C CYS A 154 15.63 -19.55 14.18
N MET A 155 16.50 -20.42 14.69
CA MET A 155 16.73 -21.75 14.11
C MET A 155 15.50 -22.67 14.22
N GLU A 156 14.77 -22.64 15.33
CA GLU A 156 13.53 -23.40 15.48
C GLU A 156 12.38 -22.84 14.62
N TRP A 157 12.36 -21.53 14.34
CA TRP A 157 11.46 -20.94 13.35
C TRP A 157 11.80 -21.41 11.92
N ASP A 158 13.06 -21.32 11.48
CA ASP A 158 13.47 -21.77 10.12
C ASP A 158 13.13 -23.25 9.89
N ARG A 159 13.30 -24.09 10.91
CA ARG A 159 12.97 -25.51 10.89
C ARG A 159 11.47 -25.80 10.83
N LYS A 160 10.62 -24.94 11.40
CA LYS A 160 9.15 -25.03 11.25
C LYS A 160 8.70 -24.53 9.88
N GLU A 161 9.26 -23.41 9.45
CA GLU A 161 8.95 -22.74 8.18
C GLU A 161 9.29 -23.64 6.96
N GLU A 162 10.29 -24.52 7.09
CA GLU A 162 10.62 -25.56 6.10
C GLU A 162 9.55 -26.66 5.93
N LEU A 163 8.70 -26.87 6.95
CA LEU A 163 7.62 -27.86 6.91
C LEU A 163 6.31 -27.27 6.36
N LEU A 164 6.24 -25.94 6.18
CA LEU A 164 5.04 -25.24 5.75
C LEU A 164 4.98 -25.09 4.21
N PRO A 165 3.77 -25.04 3.62
CA PRO A 165 3.59 -24.73 2.21
C PRO A 165 4.29 -23.44 1.76
N ASN A 166 4.83 -23.47 0.55
CA ASN A 166 5.44 -22.32 -0.11
C ASN A 166 4.34 -21.47 -0.79
N PHE A 167 4.22 -20.22 -0.35
CA PHE A 167 3.21 -19.25 -0.78
C PHE A 167 3.74 -18.23 -1.82
N LEU A 168 5.05 -18.25 -2.12
CA LEU A 168 5.75 -17.21 -2.90
C LEU A 168 5.32 -17.12 -4.37
N LYS A 169 4.47 -18.04 -4.85
CA LYS A 169 3.90 -18.04 -6.21
C LYS A 169 2.50 -17.42 -6.29
N GLU A 170 1.92 -17.02 -5.16
CA GLU A 170 0.59 -16.43 -5.07
C GLU A 170 0.57 -14.97 -4.59
N VAL A 171 1.69 -14.49 -4.06
CA VAL A 171 1.86 -13.07 -3.71
C VAL A 171 2.06 -12.26 -4.99
N ILE A 172 1.64 -11.00 -4.96
CA ILE A 172 1.76 -10.09 -6.11
C ILE A 172 3.20 -9.55 -6.21
N ASP A 173 3.76 -9.52 -7.43
CA ASP A 173 5.06 -8.87 -7.67
C ASP A 173 5.01 -7.39 -7.27
N CYS A 174 6.06 -6.93 -6.59
CA CYS A 174 6.21 -5.52 -6.26
C CYS A 174 6.36 -4.62 -7.50
N PRO A 175 5.77 -3.40 -7.49
CA PRO A 175 6.05 -2.37 -8.50
C PRO A 175 7.55 -2.06 -8.60
N CYS A 176 8.06 -1.81 -9.81
CA CYS A 176 9.49 -1.59 -10.03
C CYS A 176 10.00 -0.27 -9.42
N THR A 177 9.13 0.73 -9.28
CA THR A 177 9.49 2.07 -8.77
C THR A 177 8.51 2.56 -7.72
N LEU A 178 8.98 3.46 -6.85
CA LEU A 178 8.12 4.15 -5.89
C LEU A 178 7.01 4.97 -6.57
N ALA A 179 7.23 5.46 -7.80
CA ALA A 179 6.22 6.16 -8.58
C ALA A 179 5.05 5.22 -8.94
N GLN A 180 5.36 4.04 -9.50
CA GLN A 180 4.37 3.01 -9.79
C GLN A 180 3.65 2.54 -8.51
N ALA A 181 4.38 2.36 -7.42
CA ALA A 181 3.83 1.90 -6.14
C ALA A 181 2.82 2.88 -5.51
N ARG A 182 2.99 4.19 -5.73
CA ARG A 182 2.04 5.22 -5.27
C ARG A 182 0.91 5.51 -6.27
N ALA A 183 1.03 5.03 -7.50
CA ALA A 183 0.05 5.21 -8.57
C ALA A 183 -0.94 4.04 -8.69
N ASP A 184 -0.53 2.81 -8.35
CA ASP A 184 -1.33 1.60 -8.50
C ASP A 184 -2.25 1.31 -7.30
N THR A 185 -3.05 2.33 -6.91
CA THR A 185 -3.88 2.35 -5.69
C THR A 185 -4.98 1.28 -5.66
N GLY A 186 -5.31 0.66 -6.80
CA GLY A 186 -6.22 -0.49 -6.88
C GLY A 186 -5.65 -1.82 -6.36
N ARG A 187 -4.32 -1.93 -6.27
CA ARG A 187 -3.62 -3.16 -5.83
C ARG A 187 -2.67 -2.94 -4.65
N PHE A 188 -2.18 -1.73 -4.44
CA PHE A 188 -1.26 -1.37 -3.37
C PHE A 188 -1.76 -0.18 -2.55
N HIS A 189 -1.53 -0.21 -1.24
CA HIS A 189 -1.80 0.91 -0.34
C HIS A 189 -0.58 1.13 0.57
N THR A 190 -0.31 2.38 0.95
CA THR A 190 0.84 2.78 1.75
C THR A 190 0.93 2.04 3.09
N ASP A 191 2.14 1.61 3.44
CA ASP A 191 2.45 1.02 4.73
C ASP A 191 2.47 2.09 5.84
N TYR A 192 1.92 1.77 7.01
CA TYR A 192 1.78 2.71 8.11
C TYR A 192 3.02 2.88 8.98
N GLY A 193 3.98 1.94 8.93
CA GLY A 193 5.29 2.06 9.56
C GLY A 193 6.31 2.80 8.69
N CYS A 194 6.09 2.88 7.38
CA CYS A 194 7.01 3.53 6.44
C CYS A 194 6.27 4.39 5.40
N ASN A 195 5.80 5.57 5.83
CA ASN A 195 5.04 6.51 4.99
C ASN A 195 5.74 7.87 4.86
N ILE A 196 6.22 8.19 3.65
CA ILE A 196 6.94 9.44 3.34
C ILE A 196 6.08 10.68 3.58
N ASP A 197 4.77 10.60 3.31
CA ASP A 197 3.81 11.70 3.45
C ASP A 197 3.48 12.00 4.92
N LYS A 198 3.97 11.14 5.84
CA LYS A 198 3.94 11.34 7.31
C LYS A 198 5.33 11.42 7.93
N GLY A 199 6.38 11.64 7.13
CA GLY A 199 7.75 11.88 7.60
C GLY A 199 8.57 10.63 7.94
N SER A 200 8.16 9.44 7.47
CA SER A 200 8.88 8.15 7.48
C SER A 200 9.86 7.85 8.61
N VAL A 201 9.44 6.97 9.53
CA VAL A 201 10.29 6.31 10.52
C VAL A 201 10.27 4.79 10.27
N CYS A 202 10.84 4.37 9.13
CA CYS A 202 10.82 3.01 8.59
C CYS A 202 11.66 2.01 9.44
N THR A 203 11.22 1.76 10.68
CA THR A 203 12.04 1.15 11.75
C THR A 203 12.58 -0.25 11.42
N TYR A 204 11.79 -1.06 10.70
CA TYR A 204 12.19 -2.41 10.29
C TYR A 204 12.85 -2.46 8.91
N HIS A 205 12.87 -1.33 8.18
CA HIS A 205 13.29 -1.24 6.79
C HIS A 205 14.44 -0.24 6.59
N PRO A 206 15.66 -0.56 7.08
CA PRO A 206 16.81 0.31 6.94
C PRO A 206 17.13 0.62 5.46
N GLY A 207 17.17 1.92 5.14
CA GLY A 207 17.36 2.44 3.78
C GLY A 207 16.06 2.81 3.05
N ALA A 208 14.90 2.32 3.51
CA ALA A 208 13.61 2.69 2.92
C ALA A 208 13.17 4.10 3.33
N VAL A 209 12.51 4.80 2.40
CA VAL A 209 11.78 6.06 2.66
C VAL A 209 10.28 5.92 2.51
N HIS A 210 9.80 4.84 1.89
CA HIS A 210 8.37 4.53 1.74
C HIS A 210 8.22 3.02 1.52
N CYS A 211 7.17 2.42 2.08
CA CYS A 211 6.73 1.08 1.69
C CYS A 211 5.23 1.10 1.34
N VAL A 212 4.81 0.15 0.52
CA VAL A 212 3.39 -0.17 0.28
C VAL A 212 3.14 -1.64 0.60
N ARG A 213 1.89 -2.00 0.85
CA ARG A 213 1.42 -3.39 0.98
C ARG A 213 0.46 -3.73 -0.15
N GLY A 214 0.57 -4.96 -0.65
CA GLY A 214 -0.43 -5.53 -1.56
C GLY A 214 -1.76 -5.71 -0.82
N ILE A 215 -2.85 -5.20 -1.40
CA ILE A 215 -4.16 -5.10 -0.73
C ILE A 215 -4.84 -6.47 -0.60
N GLN A 216 -4.71 -7.30 -1.63
CA GLN A 216 -5.34 -8.62 -1.69
C GLN A 216 -4.38 -9.69 -1.17
N ALA A 217 -4.83 -10.50 -0.22
CA ALA A 217 -4.09 -11.66 0.27
C ALA A 217 -4.06 -12.80 -0.76
N SER A 218 -3.03 -13.64 -0.68
CA SER A 218 -2.87 -14.83 -1.54
C SER A 218 -4.09 -15.77 -1.41
N PRO A 219 -4.63 -16.33 -2.50
CA PRO A 219 -5.87 -17.11 -2.43
C PRO A 219 -5.79 -18.35 -1.53
N GLN A 220 -4.77 -19.21 -1.71
CA GLN A 220 -4.70 -20.49 -0.99
C GLN A 220 -4.09 -20.34 0.41
N TYR A 221 -3.09 -19.47 0.56
CA TYR A 221 -2.32 -19.34 1.81
C TYR A 221 -2.64 -18.09 2.63
N GLY A 222 -3.33 -17.09 2.09
CA GLY A 222 -3.64 -15.87 2.83
C GLY A 222 -2.40 -15.02 3.16
N ALA A 223 -1.34 -15.19 2.36
CA ALA A 223 -0.08 -14.47 2.47
C ALA A 223 -0.18 -13.04 1.90
N GLY A 224 0.76 -12.16 2.26
CA GLY A 224 0.84 -10.78 1.79
C GLY A 224 2.16 -10.43 1.11
N GLN A 225 2.26 -9.19 0.67
CA GLN A 225 3.49 -8.62 0.12
C GLN A 225 3.67 -7.20 0.67
N GLN A 226 4.87 -6.91 1.18
CA GLN A 226 5.35 -5.57 1.48
C GLN A 226 6.43 -5.19 0.46
N CYS A 227 6.35 -3.98 -0.07
CA CYS A 227 7.24 -3.46 -1.12
C CYS A 227 7.86 -2.16 -0.63
N CYS A 228 9.18 -2.11 -0.48
CA CYS A 228 9.90 -1.01 0.14
C CYS A 228 10.90 -0.38 -0.83
N TYR A 229 11.00 0.96 -0.78
CA TYR A 229 11.73 1.77 -1.75
C TYR A 229 12.67 2.77 -1.06
N ASP A 230 13.84 2.96 -1.66
CA ASP A 230 14.84 3.92 -1.19
C ASP A 230 14.53 5.37 -1.63
N SER A 231 15.39 6.32 -1.25
CA SER A 231 15.26 7.74 -1.60
C SER A 231 15.44 8.05 -3.09
N THR A 232 15.88 7.10 -3.90
CA THR A 232 15.93 7.20 -5.38
C THR A 232 14.65 6.67 -6.03
N GLY A 233 13.77 6.02 -5.26
CA GLY A 233 12.59 5.32 -5.74
C GLY A 233 12.86 3.90 -6.24
N THR A 234 14.06 3.36 -6.00
CA THR A 234 14.45 1.99 -6.38
C THR A 234 13.89 0.99 -5.37
N GLN A 235 13.35 -0.14 -5.84
CA GLN A 235 12.90 -1.24 -4.98
C GLN A 235 14.08 -1.83 -4.21
N ILE A 236 13.98 -1.91 -2.88
CA ILE A 236 14.96 -2.59 -2.03
C ILE A 236 14.63 -4.08 -2.00
N LEU A 237 15.62 -4.94 -2.26
CA LEU A 237 15.48 -6.40 -2.22
C LEU A 237 16.17 -7.00 -0.99
N THR A 238 15.60 -8.08 -0.44
CA THR A 238 16.13 -8.78 0.74
C THR A 238 17.46 -9.48 0.51
N TYR A 239 17.82 -9.70 -0.75
CA TYR A 239 19.14 -10.18 -1.17
C TYR A 239 20.25 -9.09 -1.14
N ASP A 240 19.88 -7.81 -0.95
CA ASP A 240 20.81 -6.68 -0.98
C ASP A 240 20.81 -5.85 0.31
N SER A 241 19.71 -5.86 1.07
CA SER A 241 19.57 -5.15 2.34
C SER A 241 18.60 -5.89 3.27
N THR A 242 18.84 -5.79 4.57
CA THR A 242 17.90 -6.30 5.59
C THR A 242 16.59 -5.51 5.65
N GLY A 243 16.51 -4.33 5.02
CA GLY A 243 15.29 -3.56 4.82
C GLY A 243 14.58 -3.79 3.48
N GLY A 244 14.66 -5.03 2.96
CA GLY A 244 14.11 -5.40 1.67
C GLY A 244 12.59 -5.65 1.66
N SER A 245 12.02 -5.55 0.46
CA SER A 245 10.62 -5.89 0.15
C SER A 245 10.33 -7.35 0.51
N THR A 246 9.44 -7.61 1.48
CA THR A 246 9.25 -8.93 2.07
C THR A 246 7.87 -9.52 1.73
N PRO A 247 7.78 -10.79 1.31
CA PRO A 247 6.51 -11.52 1.19
C PRO A 247 6.12 -12.10 2.55
N ASP A 248 4.96 -11.74 3.08
CA ASP A 248 4.51 -12.10 4.43
C ASP A 248 3.72 -13.41 4.43
N ARG A 249 3.98 -14.36 5.33
CA ARG A 249 3.20 -15.61 5.41
C ARG A 249 1.77 -15.35 5.90
N GLY A 250 1.60 -14.42 6.83
CA GLY A 250 0.28 -13.90 7.22
C GLY A 250 0.08 -12.53 6.60
N HIS A 251 -0.96 -12.35 5.78
CA HIS A 251 -1.34 -11.00 5.32
C HIS A 251 -1.70 -10.12 6.53
N ASP A 252 -1.14 -8.90 6.59
CA ASP A 252 -1.32 -7.99 7.72
C ASP A 252 -2.79 -7.68 8.03
N TRP A 253 -3.69 -7.70 7.03
CA TRP A 253 -5.12 -7.45 7.23
C TRP A 253 -5.94 -8.73 7.39
N GLY A 254 -5.25 -9.88 7.42
CA GLY A 254 -5.82 -11.22 7.45
C GLY A 254 -6.46 -11.59 6.11
N SER A 255 -7.21 -12.69 6.09
CA SER A 255 -8.00 -13.05 4.91
C SER A 255 -9.14 -14.04 5.21
N PRO A 256 -10.17 -14.13 4.36
CA PRO A 256 -11.17 -15.19 4.45
C PRO A 256 -10.54 -16.59 4.26
N PRO A 257 -10.94 -17.62 5.03
CA PRO A 257 -11.78 -17.54 6.23
C PRO A 257 -11.01 -16.91 7.40
N PHE A 258 -11.53 -15.78 7.90
CA PHE A 258 -10.98 -15.13 9.09
C PHE A 258 -11.08 -16.06 10.31
N LEU A 259 -10.25 -15.82 11.33
CA LEU A 259 -10.13 -16.64 12.54
C LEU A 259 -9.54 -18.06 12.33
N LYS A 260 -8.92 -18.35 11.17
CA LYS A 260 -8.12 -19.56 10.92
C LYS A 260 -6.64 -19.26 10.65
N PRO A 261 -5.69 -19.81 11.44
CA PRO A 261 -4.24 -19.73 11.17
C PRO A 261 -3.81 -20.07 9.72
N PRO A 262 -2.95 -19.27 9.06
CA PRO A 262 -2.29 -18.02 9.49
C PRO A 262 -2.98 -16.77 8.91
N ARG A 263 -4.32 -16.73 8.90
CA ARG A 263 -5.13 -15.66 8.28
C ARG A 263 -5.71 -14.67 9.30
N ILE A 264 -5.19 -14.65 10.53
CA ILE A 264 -5.71 -13.82 11.62
C ILE A 264 -5.22 -12.37 11.43
N PRO A 265 -6.12 -11.37 11.26
CA PRO A 265 -5.73 -9.99 10.98
C PRO A 265 -4.72 -9.44 11.99
N GLY A 266 -3.57 -8.97 11.50
CA GLY A 266 -2.42 -8.49 12.26
C GLY A 266 -1.67 -9.59 13.01
N PHE A 267 -2.36 -10.44 13.76
CA PHE A 267 -1.77 -11.36 14.71
C PHE A 267 -0.99 -12.50 14.06
N SER A 268 -1.44 -13.04 12.93
CA SER A 268 -0.65 -14.05 12.19
C SER A 268 0.59 -13.43 11.55
N HIS A 269 0.49 -12.24 10.96
CA HIS A 269 1.65 -11.50 10.45
C HIS A 269 2.69 -11.29 11.56
N TRP A 270 2.24 -10.88 12.76
CA TRP A 270 3.12 -10.74 13.91
C TRP A 270 3.79 -12.05 14.35
N LEU A 271 3.09 -13.18 14.27
CA LEU A 271 3.57 -14.49 14.72
C LEU A 271 4.51 -15.19 13.72
N TYR A 272 4.26 -15.09 12.41
CA TYR A 272 5.04 -15.81 11.38
C TYR A 272 6.10 -14.97 10.69
N ASP A 273 6.02 -13.64 10.77
CA ASP A 273 6.88 -12.72 10.03
C ASP A 273 7.59 -11.74 10.98
N VAL A 274 6.84 -10.93 11.74
CA VAL A 274 7.46 -9.87 12.58
C VAL A 274 8.33 -10.42 13.71
N ILE A 275 7.82 -11.32 14.56
CA ILE A 275 8.61 -11.83 15.70
C ILE A 275 9.82 -12.68 15.26
N SER A 276 9.72 -13.34 14.10
CA SER A 276 10.85 -14.02 13.46
C SER A 276 11.93 -13.06 12.95
N PHE A 277 11.55 -11.89 12.41
CA PHE A 277 12.50 -10.83 12.10
C PHE A 277 13.20 -10.31 13.36
N TYR A 278 12.49 -10.22 14.50
CA TYR A 278 13.14 -9.93 15.79
C TYR A 278 14.19 -10.98 16.17
N TYR A 279 13.82 -12.26 16.17
CA TYR A 279 14.73 -13.36 16.52
C TYR A 279 15.96 -13.41 15.59
N CYS A 280 15.76 -13.32 14.28
CA CYS A 280 16.82 -13.53 13.29
C CYS A 280 17.63 -12.27 12.94
N CYS A 281 17.04 -11.06 13.00
CA CYS A 281 17.65 -9.85 12.44
C CYS A 281 17.85 -8.69 13.44
N LEU A 282 17.13 -8.64 14.57
CA LEU A 282 17.24 -7.53 15.55
C LEU A 282 17.87 -7.95 16.89
N TRP A 283 17.74 -9.21 17.28
CA TRP A 283 18.31 -9.75 18.52
C TRP A 283 19.42 -10.79 18.30
N SER A 284 19.69 -11.19 17.06
CA SER A 284 20.86 -11.98 16.67
C SER A 284 21.34 -11.63 15.26
N ASP A 285 22.55 -12.06 14.90
CA ASP A 285 23.20 -11.79 13.61
C ASP A 285 22.78 -12.80 12.50
N ASN A 286 21.64 -13.48 12.65
CA ASN A 286 21.23 -14.64 11.83
C ASN A 286 20.26 -14.27 10.68
N CYS A 287 20.32 -13.04 10.17
CA CYS A 287 19.23 -12.49 9.35
C CYS A 287 19.06 -13.21 8.00
N ASP A 288 20.12 -13.86 7.50
CA ASP A 288 20.11 -14.69 6.29
C ASP A 288 19.05 -15.80 6.33
N PHE A 289 18.76 -16.38 7.51
CA PHE A 289 17.69 -17.38 7.67
C PHE A 289 16.31 -16.78 7.39
N TYR A 290 16.06 -15.55 7.86
CA TYR A 290 14.81 -14.85 7.59
C TYR A 290 14.68 -14.52 6.09
N MET A 291 15.71 -13.90 5.51
CA MET A 291 15.69 -13.46 4.11
C MET A 291 15.61 -14.64 3.13
N LYS A 292 16.20 -15.80 3.46
CA LYS A 292 16.04 -17.07 2.73
C LYS A 292 14.58 -17.57 2.68
N ARG A 293 13.78 -17.37 3.73
CA ARG A 293 12.35 -17.75 3.79
C ARG A 293 11.42 -16.61 3.36
N ARG A 294 11.94 -15.38 3.27
CA ARG A 294 11.23 -14.15 2.87
C ARG A 294 11.95 -13.45 1.69
N PRO A 295 12.26 -14.16 0.59
CA PRO A 295 12.96 -13.55 -0.54
C PRO A 295 12.03 -12.57 -1.26
N SER A 296 12.51 -11.37 -1.59
CA SER A 296 11.74 -10.44 -2.42
C SER A 296 11.36 -11.08 -3.74
N SER A 297 10.13 -10.83 -4.20
CA SER A 297 9.92 -10.79 -5.65
C SER A 297 10.80 -9.66 -6.21
N ASP A 298 11.46 -9.91 -7.33
CA ASP A 298 11.80 -8.80 -8.21
C ASP A 298 10.53 -8.34 -8.97
N CYS A 299 10.62 -7.25 -9.70
CA CYS A 299 9.46 -6.66 -10.38
C CYS A 299 9.28 -7.12 -11.84
N ARG A 300 9.97 -8.18 -12.32
CA ARG A 300 9.95 -8.55 -13.75
C ARG A 300 8.59 -9.01 -14.26
N THR A 301 7.70 -9.54 -13.40
CA THR A 301 6.33 -9.92 -13.80
C THR A 301 5.27 -8.91 -13.32
N TYR A 302 5.65 -7.88 -12.55
CA TYR A 302 4.80 -6.72 -12.30
C TYR A 302 4.41 -6.04 -13.62
N ARG A 303 3.12 -5.76 -13.76
CA ARG A 303 2.53 -5.05 -14.91
C ARG A 303 1.63 -3.95 -14.36
N PRO A 304 1.88 -2.66 -14.66
CA PRO A 304 1.04 -1.56 -14.21
C PRO A 304 -0.44 -1.73 -14.58
N SER A 305 -1.31 -1.12 -13.78
CA SER A 305 -2.70 -0.89 -14.20
C SER A 305 -2.75 0.25 -15.24
N ARG A 306 -3.73 0.24 -16.14
CA ARG A 306 -4.04 1.43 -16.97
C ARG A 306 -5.06 2.31 -16.26
N ALA A 307 -4.97 3.62 -16.48
CA ALA A 307 -5.84 4.62 -15.89
C ALA A 307 -6.82 5.21 -16.93
N ALA A 308 -8.09 5.33 -16.56
CA ALA A 308 -9.07 6.18 -17.21
C ALA A 308 -9.62 7.19 -16.20
N SER A 309 -10.01 8.40 -16.63
CA SER A 309 -10.47 9.46 -15.72
C SER A 309 -11.60 10.29 -16.32
N ALA A 310 -12.49 10.79 -15.46
CA ALA A 310 -13.54 11.75 -15.82
C ALA A 310 -13.58 12.90 -14.82
N PHE A 311 -13.54 14.15 -15.29
CA PHE A 311 -13.47 15.36 -14.45
C PHE A 311 -13.91 16.61 -15.22
N GLY A 312 -14.27 17.69 -14.51
CA GLY A 312 -14.80 18.91 -15.14
C GLY A 312 -16.21 18.71 -15.71
N ASP A 313 -16.51 19.29 -16.88
CA ASP A 313 -17.86 19.25 -17.45
C ASP A 313 -18.23 18.01 -18.32
N PRO A 314 -18.25 16.82 -17.71
CA PRO A 314 -17.08 15.97 -17.64
C PRO A 314 -16.35 15.80 -18.98
N HIS A 315 -15.05 16.09 -18.93
CA HIS A 315 -14.06 15.59 -19.87
C HIS A 315 -13.64 14.17 -19.47
N PHE A 316 -13.42 13.34 -20.47
CA PHE A 316 -13.03 11.93 -20.33
C PHE A 316 -11.63 11.72 -20.88
N PHE A 317 -10.89 10.82 -20.24
CA PHE A 317 -9.70 10.14 -20.78
C PHE A 317 -9.94 8.64 -20.69
N THR A 318 -9.81 7.92 -21.80
CA THR A 318 -9.98 6.46 -21.89
C THR A 318 -8.73 5.73 -21.42
N PHE A 319 -8.82 4.41 -21.22
CA PHE A 319 -7.67 3.58 -20.85
C PHE A 319 -6.56 3.55 -21.92
N ASP A 320 -6.87 3.96 -23.16
CA ASP A 320 -5.95 3.97 -24.30
C ASP A 320 -5.59 5.41 -24.75
N GLY A 321 -5.98 6.43 -23.98
CA GLY A 321 -5.52 7.82 -24.13
C GLY A 321 -6.34 8.69 -25.09
N LEU A 322 -7.48 8.22 -25.60
CA LEU A 322 -8.45 9.09 -26.26
C LEU A 322 -9.04 10.05 -25.23
N ASN A 323 -9.21 11.33 -25.60
CA ASN A 323 -9.85 12.33 -24.75
C ASN A 323 -10.96 13.08 -25.49
N PHE A 324 -12.03 13.39 -24.77
CA PHE A 324 -13.23 14.03 -25.30
C PHE A 324 -14.08 14.67 -24.18
N THR A 325 -15.03 15.54 -24.53
CA THR A 325 -16.01 16.12 -23.59
C THR A 325 -17.39 15.51 -23.82
N PHE A 326 -18.09 15.11 -22.76
CA PHE A 326 -19.47 14.64 -22.86
C PHE A 326 -20.36 15.25 -21.76
N ASN A 327 -20.88 16.45 -22.05
CA ASN A 327 -21.84 17.18 -21.22
C ASN A 327 -23.28 16.60 -21.31
N GLY A 328 -23.47 15.29 -21.17
CA GLY A 328 -24.80 14.68 -21.12
C GLY A 328 -25.45 14.89 -19.74
N LEU A 329 -26.75 15.14 -19.66
CA LEU A 329 -27.52 15.22 -18.40
C LEU A 329 -28.27 13.90 -18.16
N GLY A 330 -27.83 13.07 -17.20
CA GLY A 330 -28.39 11.72 -16.99
C GLY A 330 -27.54 10.77 -16.15
N GLU A 331 -27.71 9.46 -16.38
CA GLU A 331 -26.97 8.38 -15.72
C GLU A 331 -26.40 7.41 -16.77
N TYR A 332 -25.08 7.15 -16.75
CA TYR A 332 -24.34 6.48 -17.83
C TYR A 332 -23.39 5.37 -17.32
N THR A 333 -23.20 4.31 -18.13
CA THR A 333 -22.12 3.33 -17.90
C THR A 333 -20.78 3.93 -18.31
N LEU A 334 -19.90 4.14 -17.33
CA LEU A 334 -18.56 4.68 -17.56
C LEU A 334 -17.60 3.56 -17.97
N VAL A 335 -17.64 2.45 -17.22
CA VAL A 335 -17.05 1.17 -17.64
C VAL A 335 -17.86 -0.02 -17.11
N GLU A 336 -18.03 -1.02 -17.96
CA GLU A 336 -18.48 -2.38 -17.62
C GLU A 336 -17.46 -3.40 -18.13
N SER A 337 -17.35 -4.57 -17.47
CA SER A 337 -16.47 -5.65 -17.93
C SER A 337 -17.06 -7.04 -17.77
N ASP A 338 -16.94 -7.87 -18.82
CA ASP A 338 -17.38 -9.26 -18.82
C ASP A 338 -16.41 -10.23 -18.12
N LEU A 339 -15.17 -9.80 -17.81
CA LEU A 339 -14.18 -10.61 -17.08
C LEU A 339 -14.59 -10.88 -15.62
N THR A 340 -15.14 -9.86 -14.94
CA THR A 340 -15.46 -9.90 -13.51
C THR A 340 -16.88 -9.42 -13.19
N SER A 341 -17.67 -9.04 -14.20
CA SER A 341 -18.93 -8.28 -14.01
C SER A 341 -18.74 -6.98 -13.23
N LEU A 342 -17.57 -6.33 -13.38
CA LEU A 342 -17.34 -4.95 -12.93
C LEU A 342 -18.32 -4.01 -13.64
N ARG A 343 -18.89 -3.08 -12.88
CA ARG A 343 -19.74 -1.98 -13.36
C ARG A 343 -19.40 -0.71 -12.59
N VAL A 344 -19.13 0.37 -13.30
CA VAL A 344 -18.96 1.73 -12.77
C VAL A 344 -19.86 2.67 -13.58
N GLN A 345 -20.77 3.34 -12.87
CA GLN A 345 -21.79 4.22 -13.44
C GLN A 345 -21.63 5.64 -12.91
N GLY A 346 -21.92 6.64 -13.74
CA GLY A 346 -21.83 8.06 -13.39
C GLY A 346 -23.15 8.78 -13.60
N ARG A 347 -23.58 9.54 -12.60
CA ARG A 347 -24.73 10.46 -12.65
C ARG A 347 -24.22 11.87 -12.83
N THR A 348 -24.60 12.53 -13.91
CA THR A 348 -24.32 13.94 -14.14
C THR A 348 -25.51 14.81 -13.74
N GLN A 349 -25.22 16.02 -13.27
CA GLN A 349 -26.22 17.05 -13.00
C GLN A 349 -25.83 18.37 -13.67
N GLN A 350 -26.81 19.22 -13.91
CA GLN A 350 -26.61 20.54 -14.52
C GLN A 350 -25.76 21.42 -13.59
N ALA A 351 -24.74 22.07 -14.14
CA ALA A 351 -23.96 23.05 -13.41
C ALA A 351 -24.83 24.28 -13.07
N HIS A 352 -24.64 24.90 -11.90
CA HIS A 352 -25.37 26.11 -11.51
C HIS A 352 -24.42 27.31 -11.42
N PHE A 353 -24.84 28.45 -11.99
CA PHE A 353 -24.18 29.74 -11.80
C PHE A 353 -24.43 30.26 -10.37
N SER A 354 -23.60 31.21 -9.91
CA SER A 354 -23.68 31.79 -8.55
C SER A 354 -24.98 32.54 -8.22
N ASN A 355 -25.88 32.72 -9.19
CA ASN A 355 -27.23 33.27 -9.04
C ASN A 355 -28.32 32.18 -8.95
N GLY A 356 -27.94 30.90 -8.89
CA GLY A 356 -28.83 29.74 -8.89
C GLY A 356 -29.33 29.28 -10.26
N THR A 357 -29.14 30.05 -11.33
CA THR A 357 -29.60 29.65 -12.68
C THR A 357 -28.72 28.55 -13.27
N GLY A 358 -29.34 27.58 -13.95
CA GLY A 358 -28.63 26.46 -14.56
C GLY A 358 -27.79 26.88 -15.77
N ALA A 359 -26.53 26.48 -15.79
CA ALA A 359 -25.59 26.67 -16.89
C ALA A 359 -25.81 25.63 -18.00
N GLN A 360 -25.26 25.89 -19.18
CA GLN A 360 -25.34 24.98 -20.34
C GLN A 360 -24.19 23.96 -20.35
N GLY A 361 -23.94 23.37 -19.19
CA GLY A 361 -22.95 22.31 -18.94
C GLY A 361 -23.37 21.45 -17.74
N THR A 362 -22.69 20.33 -17.53
CA THR A 362 -22.99 19.32 -16.52
C THR A 362 -21.71 18.78 -15.93
N GLY A 363 -21.70 18.40 -14.64
CA GLY A 363 -20.58 17.68 -14.04
C GLY A 363 -21.03 16.40 -13.33
N LEU A 364 -20.08 15.53 -12.97
CA LEU A 364 -20.38 14.33 -12.18
C LEU A 364 -20.84 14.71 -10.77
N SER A 365 -21.96 14.12 -10.35
CA SER A 365 -22.66 14.37 -9.07
C SER A 365 -22.77 13.13 -8.19
N ALA A 366 -22.77 11.94 -8.80
CA ALA A 366 -22.60 10.66 -8.12
C ALA A 366 -21.86 9.66 -9.02
N VAL A 367 -21.12 8.74 -8.41
CA VAL A 367 -20.52 7.56 -9.04
C VAL A 367 -20.93 6.33 -8.24
N ALA A 368 -21.48 5.30 -8.89
CA ALA A 368 -21.87 4.05 -8.25
C ALA A 368 -21.16 2.85 -8.90
N MET A 369 -20.69 1.91 -8.08
CA MET A 369 -19.79 0.83 -8.50
C MET A 369 -20.01 -0.50 -7.77
N GLN A 370 -19.81 -1.60 -8.50
CA GLN A 370 -19.89 -2.98 -8.02
C GLN A 370 -19.02 -3.89 -8.89
N GLU A 371 -18.47 -4.97 -8.33
CA GLU A 371 -17.86 -6.07 -9.09
C GLU A 371 -18.48 -7.42 -8.69
N ASN A 372 -18.80 -8.27 -9.67
CA ASN A 372 -19.37 -9.61 -9.45
C ASN A 372 -20.62 -9.57 -8.56
N ASN A 373 -20.48 -9.94 -7.28
CA ASN A 373 -21.53 -9.92 -6.28
C ASN A 373 -21.14 -9.12 -5.04
N SER A 374 -20.19 -8.19 -5.17
CA SER A 374 -19.71 -7.34 -4.09
C SER A 374 -20.83 -6.52 -3.46
N ASP A 375 -20.54 -5.92 -2.31
CA ASP A 375 -21.34 -4.77 -1.86
C ASP A 375 -21.30 -3.65 -2.93
N VAL A 376 -22.36 -2.86 -3.00
CA VAL A 376 -22.45 -1.68 -3.88
C VAL A 376 -22.00 -0.45 -3.10
N ILE A 377 -21.08 0.32 -3.70
CA ILE A 377 -20.67 1.64 -3.20
C ILE A 377 -21.21 2.71 -4.15
N GLU A 378 -21.89 3.73 -3.61
CA GLU A 378 -22.20 4.99 -4.28
C GLU A 378 -21.47 6.13 -3.56
N VAL A 379 -20.78 7.00 -4.29
CA VAL A 379 -20.18 8.23 -3.77
C VAL A 379 -20.86 9.40 -4.45
N ARG A 380 -21.40 10.35 -3.69
CA ARG A 380 -22.24 11.44 -4.22
C ARG A 380 -22.09 12.72 -3.40
N TYR A 381 -22.61 13.84 -3.92
CA TYR A 381 -22.94 14.98 -3.08
C TYR A 381 -24.33 14.82 -2.44
N SER A 382 -24.46 15.25 -1.18
CA SER A 382 -25.74 15.51 -0.51
C SER A 382 -26.42 16.78 -1.05
N GLU A 383 -27.68 17.01 -0.67
CA GLU A 383 -28.39 18.26 -0.99
C GLU A 383 -27.71 19.50 -0.36
N ASP A 384 -26.94 19.32 0.72
CA ASP A 384 -26.09 20.34 1.36
C ASP A 384 -24.64 20.39 0.80
N LEU A 385 -24.36 19.77 -0.35
CA LEU A 385 -23.06 19.74 -1.04
C LEU A 385 -21.88 19.14 -0.26
N HIS A 386 -22.14 18.33 0.76
CA HIS A 386 -21.12 17.51 1.45
C HIS A 386 -20.97 16.15 0.73
N LEU A 387 -19.77 15.54 0.77
CA LEU A 387 -19.54 14.24 0.14
C LEU A 387 -20.11 13.10 0.99
N GLU A 388 -21.01 12.31 0.42
CA GLU A 388 -21.58 11.11 1.03
C GLU A 388 -21.04 9.85 0.36
N VAL A 389 -20.77 8.82 1.15
CA VAL A 389 -20.57 7.45 0.68
C VAL A 389 -21.71 6.59 1.18
N LEU A 390 -22.35 5.84 0.28
CA LEU A 390 -23.44 4.93 0.57
C LEU A 390 -22.99 3.49 0.34
N LEU A 391 -23.12 2.66 1.36
CA LEU A 391 -22.93 1.21 1.31
C LEU A 391 -24.30 0.55 1.18
N ASN A 392 -24.58 -0.11 0.05
CA ASN A 392 -25.85 -0.79 -0.21
C ASN A 392 -27.08 0.09 0.13
N GLN A 393 -27.15 1.30 -0.46
CA GLN A 393 -28.22 2.30 -0.25
C GLN A 393 -28.32 2.88 1.17
N ARG A 394 -27.25 2.83 1.98
CA ARG A 394 -27.19 3.46 3.31
C ARG A 394 -25.95 4.31 3.49
N VAL A 395 -26.12 5.55 3.91
CA VAL A 395 -24.99 6.46 4.22
C VAL A 395 -24.08 5.82 5.26
N LEU A 396 -22.78 5.85 4.97
CA LEU A 396 -21.70 5.25 5.72
C LEU A 396 -20.91 6.35 6.47
N ASN A 397 -20.47 6.06 7.70
CA ASN A 397 -19.75 7.02 8.53
C ASN A 397 -18.29 6.57 8.74
N PHE A 398 -17.34 7.46 8.46
CA PHE A 398 -15.89 7.23 8.65
C PHE A 398 -15.34 7.74 10.00
N SER A 399 -16.20 8.23 10.91
CA SER A 399 -15.79 8.76 12.24
C SER A 399 -15.02 7.74 13.10
N GLU A 400 -15.31 6.44 12.94
CA GLU A 400 -14.72 5.35 13.73
C GLU A 400 -13.48 4.73 13.05
N GLN A 401 -13.49 4.64 11.72
CA GLN A 401 -12.45 4.01 10.91
C GLN A 401 -12.40 4.61 9.50
N THR A 402 -11.18 4.80 8.98
CA THR A 402 -10.94 5.29 7.61
C THR A 402 -10.79 4.17 6.59
N TRP A 403 -10.58 2.92 7.04
CA TRP A 403 -10.45 1.74 6.19
C TRP A 403 -11.48 0.68 6.57
N MET A 404 -12.20 0.13 5.59
CA MET A 404 -13.22 -0.90 5.79
C MET A 404 -13.00 -2.13 4.91
N ASP A 405 -13.29 -3.30 5.48
CA ASP A 405 -13.27 -4.62 4.85
C ASP A 405 -14.73 -5.03 4.57
N LEU A 406 -15.08 -5.11 3.29
CA LEU A 406 -16.45 -5.27 2.80
C LEU A 406 -16.54 -6.47 1.84
N LYS A 407 -17.74 -6.86 1.45
CA LYS A 407 -17.93 -8.06 0.62
C LYS A 407 -17.32 -7.82 -0.78
N GLY A 408 -16.17 -8.45 -1.05
CA GLY A 408 -15.51 -8.43 -2.37
C GLY A 408 -14.75 -7.14 -2.71
N LEU A 409 -14.61 -6.22 -1.75
CA LEU A 409 -13.85 -4.98 -1.90
C LEU A 409 -13.33 -4.46 -0.56
N PHE A 410 -12.29 -3.65 -0.62
CA PHE A 410 -11.90 -2.75 0.46
C PHE A 410 -12.30 -1.32 0.11
N LEU A 411 -12.58 -0.52 1.13
CA LEU A 411 -12.97 0.88 1.02
C LEU A 411 -12.10 1.73 1.93
N TYR A 412 -11.55 2.82 1.40
CA TYR A 412 -10.71 3.76 2.14
C TYR A 412 -11.15 5.21 1.92
N SER A 413 -11.03 6.04 2.96
CA SER A 413 -11.26 7.49 2.90
C SER A 413 -10.07 8.24 3.49
N THR A 414 -9.56 9.25 2.78
CA THR A 414 -8.58 10.19 3.34
C THR A 414 -9.26 11.24 4.23
N PRO A 415 -8.52 11.97 5.08
CA PRO A 415 -9.05 13.14 5.80
C PRO A 415 -9.61 14.23 4.88
N ASP A 416 -9.06 14.38 3.67
CA ASP A 416 -9.53 15.31 2.63
C ASP A 416 -10.64 14.72 1.73
N GLU A 417 -11.43 13.77 2.26
CA GLU A 417 -12.59 13.14 1.61
C GLU A 417 -12.36 12.45 0.25
N ASN A 418 -11.11 12.17 -0.15
CA ASN A 418 -10.83 11.29 -1.28
C ASN A 418 -11.23 9.84 -0.91
N ILE A 419 -12.08 9.23 -1.73
CA ILE A 419 -12.59 7.86 -1.54
C ILE A 419 -11.90 6.92 -2.53
N THR A 420 -11.36 5.80 -2.04
CA THR A 420 -10.75 4.74 -2.85
C THR A 420 -11.48 3.43 -2.62
N VAL A 421 -11.92 2.78 -3.70
CA VAL A 421 -12.58 1.47 -3.71
C VAL A 421 -11.66 0.48 -4.41
N MET A 422 -11.34 -0.63 -3.75
CA MET A 422 -10.32 -1.60 -4.18
C MET A 422 -10.93 -3.00 -4.24
N PHE A 423 -11.34 -3.43 -5.44
CA PHE A 423 -12.03 -4.70 -5.65
C PHE A 423 -11.10 -5.91 -5.57
N SER A 424 -11.64 -7.10 -5.28
CA SER A 424 -10.85 -8.34 -5.22
C SER A 424 -10.20 -8.76 -6.54
N SER A 425 -10.60 -8.19 -7.69
CA SER A 425 -9.86 -8.33 -8.95
C SER A 425 -8.56 -7.51 -9.01
N GLY A 426 -8.35 -6.54 -8.12
CA GLY A 426 -7.30 -5.53 -8.23
C GLY A 426 -7.71 -4.30 -9.05
N SER A 427 -8.98 -4.19 -9.46
CA SER A 427 -9.52 -2.94 -10.00
C SER A 427 -9.66 -1.89 -8.91
N GLY A 428 -9.12 -0.69 -9.16
CA GLY A 428 -9.25 0.47 -8.29
C GLY A 428 -10.24 1.49 -8.86
N VAL A 429 -10.97 2.18 -7.98
CA VAL A 429 -11.76 3.37 -8.32
C VAL A 429 -11.49 4.45 -7.29
N GLU A 430 -11.06 5.63 -7.74
CA GLU A 430 -10.88 6.82 -6.90
C GLU A 430 -11.92 7.88 -7.24
N ILE A 431 -12.54 8.45 -6.22
CA ILE A 431 -13.50 9.56 -6.32
C ILE A 431 -13.04 10.69 -5.41
N ARG A 432 -13.02 11.92 -5.94
CA ARG A 432 -12.57 13.13 -5.22
C ARG A 432 -13.57 14.26 -5.48
N GLY A 433 -14.17 14.82 -4.44
CA GLY A 433 -15.09 15.96 -4.57
C GLY A 433 -14.36 17.30 -4.54
N ASN A 434 -14.54 18.16 -5.55
CA ASN A 434 -14.00 19.52 -5.54
C ASN A 434 -14.81 20.47 -6.44
N ALA A 435 -14.98 21.71 -6.00
CA ALA A 435 -15.72 22.78 -6.70
C ALA A 435 -17.18 22.42 -7.10
N GLY A 436 -17.80 21.45 -6.44
CA GLY A 436 -19.17 21.00 -6.68
C GLY A 436 -19.30 19.83 -7.68
N PHE A 437 -18.19 19.29 -8.19
CA PHE A 437 -18.18 18.10 -9.05
C PHE A 437 -17.24 17.02 -8.53
N LEU A 438 -17.51 15.78 -8.94
CA LEU A 438 -16.66 14.63 -8.67
C LEU A 438 -15.63 14.46 -9.79
N THR A 439 -14.35 14.38 -9.41
CA THR A 439 -13.31 13.80 -10.25
C THR A 439 -13.24 12.29 -9.98
N LEU A 440 -13.30 11.51 -11.05
CA LEU A 440 -13.23 10.05 -11.06
C LEU A 440 -11.93 9.59 -11.74
N THR A 441 -11.31 8.57 -11.18
CA THR A 441 -10.27 7.76 -11.84
C THR A 441 -10.59 6.27 -11.65
N VAL A 442 -10.41 5.46 -12.69
CA VAL A 442 -10.50 4.00 -12.64
C VAL A 442 -9.15 3.41 -13.04
N LEU A 443 -8.66 2.45 -12.25
CA LEU A 443 -7.43 1.70 -12.49
C LEU A 443 -7.78 0.24 -12.80
N LEU A 444 -7.37 -0.26 -13.97
CA LEU A 444 -7.60 -1.65 -14.38
C LEU A 444 -6.28 -2.39 -14.67
N PRO A 445 -6.00 -3.52 -14.00
CA PRO A 445 -4.86 -4.39 -14.31
C PRO A 445 -4.93 -4.97 -15.72
N GLU A 446 -3.77 -5.29 -16.31
CA GLU A 446 -3.61 -5.75 -17.71
C GLU A 446 -4.56 -6.89 -18.15
N LYS A 447 -4.98 -7.77 -17.23
CA LYS A 447 -5.95 -8.84 -17.52
C LYS A 447 -7.31 -8.37 -18.05
N PHE A 448 -7.67 -7.09 -17.84
CA PHE A 448 -8.89 -6.49 -18.38
C PHE A 448 -8.77 -6.07 -19.86
N ILE A 449 -7.61 -6.29 -20.51
CA ILE A 449 -7.43 -5.99 -21.94
C ILE A 449 -8.46 -6.75 -22.81
N ASN A 450 -9.09 -6.04 -23.74
CA ASN A 450 -10.25 -6.46 -24.56
C ASN A 450 -11.54 -6.80 -23.79
N HIS A 451 -11.56 -6.62 -22.47
CA HIS A 451 -12.69 -6.98 -21.61
C HIS A 451 -13.52 -5.78 -21.11
N THR A 452 -13.21 -4.54 -21.49
CA THR A 452 -13.97 -3.33 -21.09
C THR A 452 -14.90 -2.83 -22.20
N ARG A 453 -15.99 -2.15 -21.82
CA ARG A 453 -16.78 -1.23 -22.67
C ARG A 453 -17.35 -0.10 -21.82
N GLY A 454 -17.82 0.98 -22.44
CA GLY A 454 -18.43 2.15 -21.78
C GLY A 454 -17.88 3.45 -22.35
N LEU A 455 -18.08 4.56 -21.63
CA LEU A 455 -17.46 5.85 -21.99
C LEU A 455 -15.93 5.84 -21.89
N PHE A 456 -15.34 4.95 -21.07
CA PHE A 456 -13.88 4.74 -21.02
C PHE A 456 -13.34 3.76 -22.08
N GLY A 457 -14.19 3.30 -23.01
CA GLY A 457 -13.77 2.58 -24.22
C GLY A 457 -13.37 1.11 -24.02
N VAL A 458 -12.54 0.61 -24.94
CA VAL A 458 -12.20 -0.83 -25.05
C VAL A 458 -10.70 -1.00 -24.86
N MET A 459 -10.25 -1.08 -23.61
CA MET A 459 -8.86 -1.11 -23.22
C MET A 459 -8.07 -2.19 -23.98
N ASN A 460 -7.30 -1.82 -24.99
CA ASN A 460 -6.54 -2.76 -25.83
C ASN A 460 -5.20 -2.21 -26.32
N GLY A 461 -5.04 -0.89 -26.34
CA GLY A 461 -3.90 -0.13 -26.86
C GLY A 461 -4.22 0.70 -28.11
N ASN A 462 -5.50 0.84 -28.49
CA ASN A 462 -5.94 1.47 -29.73
C ASN A 462 -7.04 2.53 -29.49
N PRO A 463 -6.68 3.80 -29.28
CA PRO A 463 -7.68 4.86 -29.11
C PRO A 463 -8.58 5.08 -30.35
N GLN A 464 -8.35 4.40 -31.48
CA GLN A 464 -9.20 4.47 -32.68
C GLN A 464 -10.52 3.69 -32.57
N ASP A 465 -10.67 2.77 -31.60
CA ASP A 465 -11.92 2.02 -31.39
C ASP A 465 -12.64 2.31 -30.06
N ASP A 466 -12.11 3.20 -29.22
CA ASP A 466 -12.71 3.60 -27.94
C ASP A 466 -14.13 4.16 -28.07
N TYR A 467 -14.48 4.82 -29.18
CA TYR A 467 -15.88 5.15 -29.50
C TYR A 467 -16.66 3.91 -29.99
N THR A 468 -16.64 2.83 -29.21
CA THR A 468 -17.42 1.61 -29.42
C THR A 468 -18.80 1.73 -28.77
N PHE A 469 -19.85 1.58 -29.58
CA PHE A 469 -21.24 1.51 -29.11
C PHE A 469 -21.56 0.12 -28.50
N LYS A 470 -22.63 0.02 -27.69
CA LYS A 470 -23.12 -1.25 -27.09
C LYS A 470 -23.31 -2.41 -28.10
N ASN A 471 -23.65 -2.09 -29.36
CA ASN A 471 -23.82 -3.04 -30.46
C ASN A 471 -22.50 -3.50 -31.12
N LYS A 472 -21.34 -3.04 -30.64
CA LYS A 472 -19.99 -3.24 -31.19
C LYS A 472 -19.67 -2.55 -32.53
N THR A 473 -20.44 -1.55 -32.97
CA THR A 473 -19.99 -0.65 -34.05
C THR A 473 -19.13 0.47 -33.48
N THR A 474 -18.14 0.94 -34.23
CA THR A 474 -17.25 2.06 -33.86
C THR A 474 -17.59 3.36 -34.58
N MET A 475 -17.22 4.49 -33.97
CA MET A 475 -17.22 5.82 -34.59
C MET A 475 -15.79 6.33 -34.79
N SER A 476 -15.58 7.20 -35.78
CA SER A 476 -14.29 7.87 -35.98
C SER A 476 -13.93 8.76 -34.79
N VAL A 477 -12.67 8.72 -34.35
CA VAL A 477 -12.13 9.64 -33.34
C VAL A 477 -12.18 11.12 -33.76
N HIS A 478 -12.35 11.39 -35.05
CA HIS A 478 -12.52 12.74 -35.62
C HIS A 478 -13.99 13.16 -35.76
N ALA A 479 -14.90 12.51 -35.04
CA ALA A 479 -16.31 12.89 -34.94
C ALA A 479 -16.49 14.30 -34.36
N SER A 480 -17.58 14.98 -34.72
CA SER A 480 -17.90 16.29 -34.14
C SER A 480 -18.37 16.17 -32.69
N PRO A 481 -18.28 17.24 -31.86
CA PRO A 481 -18.79 17.21 -30.48
C PRO A 481 -20.25 16.79 -30.35
N GLN A 482 -21.09 17.04 -31.36
CA GLN A 482 -22.48 16.60 -31.41
C GLN A 482 -22.59 15.08 -31.60
N GLN A 483 -21.76 14.50 -32.48
CA GLN A 483 -21.70 13.05 -32.67
C GLN A 483 -21.11 12.33 -31.44
N VAL A 484 -20.15 12.94 -30.75
CA VAL A 484 -19.62 12.46 -29.46
C VAL A 484 -20.70 12.51 -28.36
N PHE A 485 -21.60 13.51 -28.40
CA PHE A 485 -22.76 13.56 -27.51
C PHE A 485 -23.82 12.50 -27.83
N GLU A 486 -24.09 12.22 -29.11
CA GLU A 486 -24.94 11.08 -29.53
C GLU A 486 -24.34 9.73 -29.10
N PHE A 487 -23.01 9.56 -29.23
CA PHE A 487 -22.28 8.41 -28.71
C PHE A 487 -22.43 8.28 -27.18
N GLY A 488 -22.20 9.35 -26.43
CA GLY A 488 -22.32 9.34 -24.97
C GLY A 488 -23.74 9.06 -24.48
N ALA A 489 -24.74 9.63 -25.16
CA ALA A 489 -26.16 9.36 -24.90
C ALA A 489 -26.52 7.86 -25.07
N SER A 490 -25.89 7.16 -26.01
CA SER A 490 -26.11 5.71 -26.20
C SER A 490 -25.66 4.85 -25.01
N TRP A 491 -24.75 5.38 -24.18
CA TRP A 491 -24.23 4.75 -22.98
C TRP A 491 -25.05 5.04 -21.71
N ALA A 492 -26.22 5.68 -21.84
CA ALA A 492 -27.20 5.79 -20.75
C ALA A 492 -27.55 4.41 -20.17
N ILE A 493 -27.77 4.34 -18.85
CA ILE A 493 -28.12 3.09 -18.15
C ILE A 493 -29.60 2.73 -18.34
N GLU A 494 -30.03 1.61 -17.76
CA GLU A 494 -31.44 1.21 -17.69
C GLU A 494 -31.89 1.13 -16.23
N ASN A 495 -33.18 1.30 -15.96
CA ASN A 495 -33.72 1.19 -14.59
C ASN A 495 -33.48 -0.21 -13.97
N GLY A 496 -33.37 -1.27 -14.78
CA GLY A 496 -33.01 -2.62 -14.32
C GLY A 496 -31.51 -2.85 -14.07
N THR A 497 -30.63 -1.93 -14.48
CA THR A 497 -29.16 -2.08 -14.37
C THR A 497 -28.49 -1.03 -13.48
N SER A 498 -29.26 -0.05 -12.97
CA SER A 498 -28.74 0.98 -12.07
C SER A 498 -28.19 0.43 -10.76
N LEU A 499 -27.07 1.01 -10.32
CA LEU A 499 -26.47 0.83 -9.01
C LEU A 499 -26.83 1.93 -8.01
N PHE A 500 -27.46 3.02 -8.47
CA PHE A 500 -27.69 4.21 -7.66
C PHE A 500 -28.88 4.10 -6.69
N THR A 501 -28.80 4.89 -5.63
CA THR A 501 -29.88 5.16 -4.68
C THR A 501 -30.79 6.28 -5.20
N TYR A 502 -32.08 6.20 -4.88
CA TYR A 502 -33.13 7.18 -5.20
C TYR A 502 -33.98 7.44 -3.96
N ASP A 503 -33.33 7.99 -2.92
CA ASP A 503 -33.86 8.21 -1.56
C ASP A 503 -34.50 9.59 -1.36
N THR A 504 -34.15 10.60 -2.18
CA THR A 504 -34.81 11.92 -2.17
C THR A 504 -35.81 12.05 -3.33
N LYS A 505 -36.81 12.93 -3.15
CA LYS A 505 -37.82 13.19 -4.19
C LYS A 505 -37.18 13.72 -5.49
N LEU A 506 -36.13 14.53 -5.38
CA LEU A 506 -35.41 15.05 -6.55
C LEU A 506 -34.80 13.89 -7.36
N LEU A 507 -34.15 12.94 -6.69
CA LEU A 507 -33.56 11.78 -7.36
C LEU A 507 -34.62 10.87 -8.00
N LEU A 508 -35.76 10.67 -7.34
CA LEU A 508 -36.89 9.91 -7.87
C LEU A 508 -37.48 10.57 -9.13
N ASP A 509 -37.87 11.84 -9.04
CA ASP A 509 -38.54 12.58 -10.12
C ASP A 509 -37.59 12.80 -11.32
N SER A 510 -36.30 13.11 -11.08
CA SER A 510 -35.33 13.40 -12.14
C SER A 510 -34.73 12.17 -12.81
N PHE A 511 -34.49 11.07 -12.08
CA PHE A 511 -33.70 9.95 -12.58
C PHE A 511 -34.37 8.57 -12.49
N PHE A 512 -35.25 8.31 -11.52
CA PHE A 512 -35.92 7.00 -11.41
C PHE A 512 -37.17 6.92 -12.30
N TYR A 513 -38.00 7.97 -12.27
CA TYR A 513 -39.18 8.13 -13.13
C TYR A 513 -38.88 8.91 -14.42
N GLY A 514 -37.80 9.71 -14.44
CA GLY A 514 -37.33 10.46 -15.60
C GLY A 514 -36.45 9.65 -16.57
N ASP A 515 -36.12 10.27 -17.71
CA ASP A 515 -35.25 9.67 -18.73
C ASP A 515 -33.79 9.56 -18.25
N LYS A 516 -33.14 8.43 -18.53
CA LYS A 516 -31.73 8.20 -18.19
C LYS A 516 -30.73 9.07 -18.98
N HIS A 517 -31.20 9.72 -20.03
CA HIS A 517 -30.51 10.80 -20.73
C HIS A 517 -31.55 11.84 -21.17
N ASN A 518 -31.45 13.06 -20.67
CA ASN A 518 -32.36 14.14 -21.04
C ASN A 518 -32.01 14.71 -22.41
N ALA A 519 -32.59 14.15 -23.47
CA ALA A 519 -32.38 14.57 -24.86
C ALA A 519 -32.89 15.99 -25.18
N SER A 520 -33.57 16.68 -24.25
CA SER A 520 -33.93 18.10 -24.38
C SER A 520 -32.84 19.05 -23.85
N PHE A 521 -31.84 18.54 -23.12
CA PHE A 521 -30.69 19.31 -22.67
C PHE A 521 -29.61 19.34 -23.75
N LEU A 522 -29.24 20.54 -24.21
CA LEU A 522 -28.18 20.75 -25.19
C LEU A 522 -27.06 21.61 -24.55
N PRO A 523 -25.83 21.08 -24.42
CA PRO A 523 -24.73 21.80 -23.81
C PRO A 523 -23.98 22.73 -24.78
N VAL A 524 -23.07 23.53 -24.25
CA VAL A 524 -22.11 24.30 -25.05
C VAL A 524 -21.06 23.37 -25.64
N PHE A 525 -21.29 22.90 -26.86
CA PHE A 525 -20.36 22.01 -27.58
C PHE A 525 -18.97 22.61 -27.86
N SER A 526 -18.87 23.95 -27.94
CA SER A 526 -17.63 24.67 -28.22
C SER A 526 -17.75 26.11 -27.70
N PRO A 527 -17.26 26.42 -26.48
CA PRO A 527 -17.30 27.77 -25.95
C PRO A 527 -16.39 28.71 -26.74
N HIS A 528 -16.75 30.00 -26.80
CA HIS A 528 -15.99 31.03 -27.50
C HIS A 528 -15.37 32.02 -26.52
N GLU A 529 -14.11 32.39 -26.77
CA GLU A 529 -13.39 33.41 -26.01
C GLU A 529 -13.64 34.80 -26.61
N ASP A 530 -14.65 35.51 -26.09
CA ASP A 530 -14.90 36.91 -26.44
C ASP A 530 -13.82 37.83 -25.80
N PRO A 531 -13.03 38.59 -26.58
CA PRO A 531 -12.05 39.55 -26.06
C PRO A 531 -12.63 40.67 -25.18
N ALA A 532 -13.94 40.91 -25.23
CA ALA A 532 -14.64 41.86 -24.37
C ALA A 532 -15.07 41.26 -23.01
N ASP A 533 -14.93 39.94 -22.81
CA ASP A 533 -15.39 39.28 -21.60
C ASP A 533 -14.48 39.59 -20.40
N PRO A 534 -15.00 40.12 -19.28
CA PRO A 534 -14.19 40.45 -18.11
C PRO A 534 -13.50 39.23 -17.49
N LEU A 535 -14.09 38.03 -17.63
CA LEU A 535 -13.55 36.78 -17.09
C LEU A 535 -12.33 36.27 -17.88
N LEU A 536 -12.20 36.64 -19.15
CA LEU A 536 -11.15 36.12 -20.04
C LEU A 536 -9.73 36.36 -19.48
N LYS A 537 -9.48 37.53 -18.90
CA LYS A 537 -8.16 37.87 -18.33
C LYS A 537 -7.80 36.98 -17.14
N GLU A 538 -8.77 36.72 -16.27
CA GLU A 538 -8.60 35.88 -15.08
C GLU A 538 -8.49 34.40 -15.49
N MET A 539 -9.34 33.94 -16.42
CA MET A 539 -9.25 32.61 -17.03
C MET A 539 -7.88 32.36 -17.66
N VAL A 540 -7.35 33.28 -18.46
CA VAL A 540 -6.00 33.16 -19.05
C VAL A 540 -4.92 33.06 -17.96
N SER A 541 -5.05 33.83 -16.88
CA SER A 541 -4.11 33.81 -15.76
C SER A 541 -4.17 32.53 -14.92
N HIS A 542 -5.34 31.91 -14.78
CA HIS A 542 -5.53 30.68 -14.00
C HIS A 542 -5.31 29.41 -14.83
N CYS A 543 -5.87 29.33 -16.04
CA CYS A 543 -5.79 28.15 -16.88
C CYS A 543 -4.51 28.08 -17.73
N GLY A 544 -3.90 29.21 -18.09
CA GLY A 544 -2.81 29.22 -19.07
C GLY A 544 -3.28 28.60 -20.40
N SER A 545 -2.54 27.63 -20.93
CA SER A 545 -2.88 26.90 -22.15
C SER A 545 -3.68 25.60 -21.92
N ASP A 546 -4.21 25.37 -20.71
CA ASP A 546 -5.00 24.18 -20.40
C ASP A 546 -6.41 24.27 -21.06
N PRO A 547 -6.76 23.38 -22.01
CA PRO A 547 -7.99 23.52 -22.78
C PRO A 547 -9.23 23.20 -21.95
N PHE A 548 -9.14 22.23 -21.04
CA PHE A 548 -10.23 21.76 -20.19
C PHE A 548 -10.61 22.82 -19.15
N CYS A 549 -9.61 23.38 -18.47
CA CYS A 549 -9.81 24.52 -17.56
C CYS A 549 -10.49 25.70 -18.26
N ARG A 550 -10.08 26.03 -19.50
CA ARG A 550 -10.68 27.14 -20.26
C ARG A 550 -12.12 26.83 -20.67
N PHE A 551 -12.40 25.59 -21.07
CA PHE A 551 -13.74 25.13 -21.40
C PHE A 551 -14.68 25.31 -20.19
N ASP A 552 -14.34 24.70 -19.06
CA ASP A 552 -15.11 24.77 -17.81
C ASP A 552 -15.36 26.21 -17.32
N VAL A 553 -14.37 27.11 -17.41
CA VAL A 553 -14.54 28.51 -16.98
C VAL A 553 -15.50 29.26 -17.89
N LEU A 554 -15.56 28.94 -19.19
CA LEU A 554 -16.49 29.57 -20.12
C LEU A 554 -17.91 29.01 -19.99
N THR A 555 -18.07 27.70 -19.76
CA THR A 555 -19.37 27.02 -19.62
C THR A 555 -20.01 27.26 -18.26
N THR A 556 -19.25 27.13 -17.17
CA THR A 556 -19.75 27.27 -15.79
C THR A 556 -19.62 28.68 -15.21
N ARG A 557 -18.84 29.56 -15.85
CA ARG A 557 -18.47 30.90 -15.34
C ARG A 557 -17.78 30.89 -13.97
N ASN A 558 -17.17 29.77 -13.57
CA ASN A 558 -16.54 29.60 -12.27
C ASN A 558 -15.04 29.22 -12.35
N LEU A 559 -14.17 30.09 -11.85
CA LEU A 559 -12.71 29.88 -11.79
C LEU A 559 -12.30 28.73 -10.84
N GLN A 560 -13.11 28.39 -9.84
CA GLN A 560 -12.83 27.27 -8.94
C GLN A 560 -12.99 25.93 -9.66
N VAL A 561 -14.03 25.80 -10.50
CA VAL A 561 -14.26 24.62 -11.35
C VAL A 561 -13.08 24.43 -12.30
N GLY A 562 -12.75 25.45 -13.10
CA GLY A 562 -11.61 25.39 -14.01
C GLY A 562 -10.28 25.03 -13.31
N ASN A 563 -10.02 25.60 -12.13
CA ASN A 563 -8.82 25.26 -11.36
C ASN A 563 -8.83 23.80 -10.85
N SER A 564 -9.99 23.28 -10.43
CA SER A 564 -10.17 21.86 -10.08
C SER A 564 -9.92 20.93 -11.28
N THR A 565 -10.41 21.31 -12.45
CA THR A 565 -10.26 20.59 -13.72
C THR A 565 -8.82 20.60 -14.22
N ARG A 566 -8.14 21.75 -14.15
CA ARG A 566 -6.69 21.87 -14.42
C ARG A 566 -5.88 20.92 -13.52
N LEU A 567 -6.18 20.91 -12.22
CA LEU A 567 -5.51 20.02 -11.26
C LEU A 567 -5.81 18.54 -11.57
N SER A 568 -7.05 18.21 -11.92
CA SER A 568 -7.47 16.84 -12.27
C SER A 568 -6.78 16.33 -13.54
N HIS A 569 -6.66 17.18 -14.57
CA HIS A 569 -5.92 16.90 -15.80
C HIS A 569 -4.39 16.75 -15.57
N GLN A 570 -3.81 17.58 -14.68
CA GLN A 570 -2.41 17.44 -14.26
C GLN A 570 -2.18 16.13 -13.50
N ASN A 571 -3.09 15.79 -12.57
CA ASN A 571 -3.04 14.53 -11.82
C ASN A 571 -3.17 13.31 -12.75
N HIS A 572 -4.09 13.33 -13.72
CA HIS A 572 -4.23 12.25 -14.70
C HIS A 572 -2.95 12.04 -15.52
N LYS A 573 -2.30 13.12 -15.97
CA LYS A 573 -1.02 13.03 -16.70
C LYS A 573 0.09 12.42 -15.87
N LEU A 574 0.28 12.88 -14.64
CA LEU A 574 1.27 12.32 -13.72
C LEU A 574 0.95 10.86 -13.36
N LEU A 575 -0.33 10.50 -13.24
CA LEU A 575 -0.77 9.13 -12.99
C LEU A 575 -0.40 8.19 -14.14
N VAL A 576 -0.66 8.59 -15.39
CA VAL A 576 -0.26 7.81 -16.58
C VAL A 576 1.25 7.70 -16.68
N GLU A 577 1.99 8.81 -16.51
CA GLU A 577 3.46 8.82 -16.49
C GLU A 577 4.05 7.90 -15.42
N HIS A 578 3.48 7.89 -14.20
CA HIS A 578 3.88 6.99 -13.13
C HIS A 578 3.48 5.52 -13.35
N LEU A 579 2.53 5.23 -14.25
CA LEU A 579 2.09 3.88 -14.61
C LEU A 579 2.74 3.35 -15.89
N GLU A 580 3.68 4.07 -16.50
CA GLU A 580 4.44 3.57 -17.65
C GLU A 580 5.21 2.28 -17.30
N PRO A 581 5.17 1.23 -18.15
CA PRO A 581 5.95 0.02 -17.95
C PRO A 581 7.46 0.27 -18.01
N VAL A 582 8.21 -0.33 -17.08
CA VAL A 582 9.68 -0.27 -17.08
C VAL A 582 10.29 -1.67 -17.24
N ILE A 583 11.46 -1.74 -17.86
CA ILE A 583 12.20 -3.00 -18.02
C ILE A 583 13.14 -3.17 -16.83
N SER A 584 12.99 -4.29 -16.12
CA SER A 584 13.94 -4.81 -15.13
C SER A 584 14.64 -6.04 -15.69
N CYS A 585 15.94 -6.17 -15.45
CA CYS A 585 16.70 -7.38 -15.77
C CYS A 585 16.77 -8.36 -14.58
N GLY A 586 16.17 -8.02 -13.45
CA GLY A 586 16.20 -8.81 -12.22
C GLY A 586 17.52 -8.74 -11.48
N TRP A 587 17.54 -9.28 -10.26
CA TRP A 587 18.69 -9.29 -9.37
C TRP A 587 19.88 -10.11 -9.92
N LEU A 588 21.10 -9.75 -9.50
CA LEU A 588 22.33 -10.50 -9.77
C LEU A 588 23.04 -10.89 -8.47
N ASP A 589 23.54 -12.11 -8.42
CA ASP A 589 24.32 -12.67 -7.32
C ASP A 589 25.73 -12.03 -7.24
N PRO A 590 26.22 -11.60 -6.06
CA PRO A 590 27.64 -11.28 -5.89
C PRO A 590 28.53 -12.52 -6.13
N PRO A 591 29.69 -12.39 -6.80
CA PRO A 591 30.59 -13.52 -7.00
C PRO A 591 31.12 -14.05 -5.65
N THR A 592 31.26 -15.37 -5.54
CA THR A 592 31.91 -16.02 -4.38
C THR A 592 33.31 -15.42 -4.17
N ASN A 593 33.63 -15.02 -2.94
CA ASN A 593 34.84 -14.25 -2.60
C ASN A 593 34.96 -12.89 -3.31
N GLY A 594 33.84 -12.27 -3.66
CA GLY A 594 33.75 -10.89 -4.12
C GLY A 594 32.49 -10.18 -3.62
N ARG A 595 32.13 -9.10 -4.31
CA ARG A 595 31.05 -8.17 -3.97
C ARG A 595 30.42 -7.61 -5.24
N LYS A 596 29.21 -7.12 -5.09
CA LYS A 596 28.43 -6.41 -6.11
C LYS A 596 28.25 -4.96 -5.65
N ASN A 597 28.50 -4.00 -6.55
CA ASN A 597 28.28 -2.59 -6.31
C ASN A 597 27.11 -2.11 -7.18
N ASN A 598 26.23 -1.28 -6.60
CA ASN A 598 24.90 -0.89 -7.11
C ASN A 598 23.80 -1.97 -6.94
N THR A 599 22.57 -1.51 -6.74
CA THR A 599 21.35 -2.28 -6.47
C THR A 599 20.18 -1.94 -7.39
N ASN A 600 20.34 -1.01 -8.35
CA ASN A 600 19.32 -0.75 -9.35
C ASN A 600 19.41 -1.75 -10.52
N TYR A 601 18.31 -2.43 -10.80
CA TYR A 601 18.19 -3.49 -11.82
C TYR A 601 17.38 -3.11 -13.05
N LEU A 602 17.02 -1.82 -13.19
CA LEU A 602 16.25 -1.29 -14.31
C LEU A 602 17.14 -0.97 -15.52
N LEU A 603 16.50 -0.88 -16.69
CA LEU A 603 17.11 -0.59 -17.99
C LEU A 603 18.21 0.50 -17.94
N GLY A 604 19.37 0.19 -18.51
CA GLY A 604 20.52 1.11 -18.56
C GLY A 604 21.36 1.17 -17.28
N SER A 605 20.89 0.60 -16.17
CA SER A 605 21.69 0.47 -14.95
C SER A 605 22.88 -0.47 -15.18
N THR A 606 24.05 -0.07 -14.71
CA THR A 606 25.26 -0.91 -14.69
C THR A 606 25.59 -1.32 -13.26
N ILE A 607 25.90 -2.60 -13.10
CA ILE A 607 26.38 -3.25 -11.89
C ILE A 607 27.87 -3.55 -12.08
N ASN A 608 28.71 -3.17 -11.11
CA ASN A 608 30.16 -3.40 -11.14
C ASN A 608 30.55 -4.37 -10.01
N PHE A 609 31.35 -5.38 -10.34
CA PHE A 609 31.75 -6.45 -9.44
C PHE A 609 33.23 -6.34 -9.05
N THR A 610 33.52 -6.53 -7.77
CA THR A 610 34.87 -6.48 -7.22
C THR A 610 35.17 -7.75 -6.43
N CYS A 611 36.41 -8.25 -6.50
CA CYS A 611 36.85 -9.38 -5.68
C CYS A 611 37.32 -8.90 -4.30
N ASN A 612 37.20 -9.77 -3.29
CA ASN A 612 37.73 -9.49 -1.95
C ASN A 612 39.26 -9.59 -1.94
N GLU A 613 39.90 -9.06 -0.91
CA GLU A 613 41.36 -9.07 -0.76
C GLU A 613 41.93 -10.50 -0.87
N GLY A 614 42.98 -10.66 -1.69
CA GLY A 614 43.58 -11.96 -2.01
C GLY A 614 42.93 -12.71 -3.16
N TYR A 615 41.89 -12.17 -3.80
CA TYR A 615 41.21 -12.74 -4.97
C TYR A 615 41.22 -11.78 -6.17
N GLU A 616 41.32 -12.33 -7.38
CA GLU A 616 41.26 -11.59 -8.65
C GLU A 616 40.13 -12.14 -9.54
N LEU A 617 39.62 -11.30 -10.44
CA LEU A 617 38.56 -11.65 -11.38
C LEU A 617 39.13 -12.52 -12.51
N THR A 618 38.96 -13.84 -12.41
CA THR A 618 39.51 -14.81 -13.37
C THR A 618 38.54 -15.21 -14.48
N GLY A 619 37.29 -14.76 -14.41
CA GLY A 619 36.26 -15.08 -15.41
C GLY A 619 35.01 -14.21 -15.27
N GLY A 620 34.16 -14.25 -16.30
CA GLY A 620 32.96 -13.42 -16.40
C GLY A 620 33.25 -11.96 -16.80
N SER A 621 32.29 -11.08 -16.55
CA SER A 621 32.40 -9.65 -16.84
C SER A 621 32.45 -8.82 -15.55
N GLN A 622 33.41 -7.90 -15.45
CA GLN A 622 33.52 -6.99 -14.29
C GLN A 622 32.31 -6.05 -14.18
N GLU A 623 31.76 -5.63 -15.32
CA GLU A 623 30.57 -4.80 -15.39
C GLU A 623 29.49 -5.48 -16.22
N ARG A 624 28.24 -5.35 -15.78
CA ARG A 624 27.05 -5.88 -16.46
C ARG A 624 25.97 -4.80 -16.48
N THR A 625 25.35 -4.57 -17.63
CA THR A 625 24.35 -3.50 -17.86
C THR A 625 23.02 -4.11 -18.24
N CYS A 626 21.92 -3.60 -17.69
CA CYS A 626 20.58 -4.07 -18.04
C CYS A 626 20.19 -3.57 -19.45
N GLN A 627 19.83 -4.50 -20.34
CA GLN A 627 19.53 -4.21 -21.75
C GLN A 627 18.02 -4.16 -22.04
N VAL A 628 17.66 -3.59 -23.19
CA VAL A 628 16.26 -3.50 -23.70
C VAL A 628 15.59 -4.87 -23.91
N SER A 629 16.35 -5.96 -23.85
CA SER A 629 15.88 -7.35 -23.89
C SER A 629 15.36 -7.87 -22.53
N GLY A 630 15.50 -7.11 -21.44
CA GLY A 630 15.29 -7.61 -20.08
C GLY A 630 16.39 -8.56 -19.60
N ALA A 631 17.55 -8.58 -20.27
CA ALA A 631 18.71 -9.39 -19.91
C ALA A 631 19.93 -8.53 -19.56
N TRP A 632 20.79 -9.07 -18.69
CA TRP A 632 22.08 -8.47 -18.35
C TRP A 632 23.11 -8.73 -19.46
N SER A 633 23.88 -7.71 -19.81
CA SER A 633 25.07 -7.88 -20.65
C SER A 633 26.16 -8.68 -19.94
N GLY A 634 27.06 -9.29 -20.73
CA GLY A 634 28.23 -10.00 -20.21
C GLY A 634 27.91 -11.28 -19.44
N ASP A 635 28.96 -11.90 -18.91
CA ASP A 635 28.92 -13.20 -18.24
C ASP A 635 29.04 -13.05 -16.71
N THR A 636 28.57 -14.05 -15.96
CA THR A 636 28.61 -14.04 -14.48
C THR A 636 30.07 -14.01 -13.97
N PRO A 637 30.44 -13.03 -13.12
CA PRO A 637 31.81 -12.85 -12.62
C PRO A 637 32.29 -14.02 -11.76
N GLN A 638 33.60 -14.28 -11.77
CA GLN A 638 34.26 -15.33 -10.98
C GLN A 638 35.56 -14.83 -10.35
N CYS A 639 35.62 -14.84 -9.01
CA CYS A 639 36.79 -14.43 -8.24
C CYS A 639 37.57 -15.67 -7.74
N SER A 640 38.86 -15.78 -8.11
CA SER A 640 39.75 -16.87 -7.67
C SER A 640 40.94 -16.34 -6.89
N GLN A 641 41.48 -17.15 -5.98
CA GLN A 641 42.59 -16.74 -5.12
C GLN A 641 43.86 -16.48 -5.94
N VAL A 642 44.57 -15.40 -5.64
CA VAL A 642 45.83 -15.04 -6.29
C VAL A 642 46.95 -15.98 -5.84
N THR A 643 47.21 -17.04 -6.60
CA THR A 643 48.28 -18.01 -6.32
C THR A 643 49.66 -17.44 -6.68
N GLY A 644 50.13 -16.49 -5.88
CA GLY A 644 51.44 -15.88 -6.03
C GLY A 644 52.58 -16.88 -5.81
N LEU A 645 53.23 -17.31 -6.89
CA LEU A 645 54.53 -17.98 -6.83
C LEU A 645 55.57 -17.02 -6.23
N LEU A 646 55.90 -17.20 -4.95
CA LEU A 646 57.01 -16.48 -4.31
C LEU A 646 58.32 -16.83 -5.01
N PRO A 647 59.03 -15.87 -5.65
CA PRO A 647 60.38 -16.09 -6.13
C PRO A 647 61.35 -16.02 -4.94
N PHE A 648 61.40 -17.09 -4.13
CA PHE A 648 62.35 -17.26 -3.02
C PHE A 648 63.81 -17.34 -3.54
N ARG A 649 64.36 -16.22 -3.99
CA ARG A 649 65.80 -16.05 -4.25
C ARG A 649 66.56 -15.91 -2.93
N TYR A 650 66.68 -17.01 -2.20
CA TYR A 650 67.67 -17.14 -1.12
C TYR A 650 69.08 -16.97 -1.71
N HIS A 651 69.71 -15.83 -1.42
CA HIS A 651 71.11 -15.61 -1.76
C HIS A 651 72.00 -16.17 -0.63
N ILE A 652 72.45 -17.42 -0.74
CA ILE A 652 73.37 -18.05 0.23
C ILE A 652 74.62 -18.59 -0.47
N SER A 653 75.63 -17.74 -0.57
CA SER A 653 77.04 -18.08 -0.83
C SER A 653 77.89 -16.83 -0.57
N SER A 654 79.01 -16.84 0.17
CA SER A 654 79.67 -17.93 0.90
C SER A 654 80.54 -17.32 2.01
N LEU A 655 80.43 -17.81 3.25
CA LEU A 655 81.40 -17.47 4.30
C LEU A 655 82.70 -18.26 4.09
N LYS A 656 83.83 -17.57 3.91
CA LYS A 656 85.17 -18.16 3.99
C LYS A 656 86.20 -17.18 4.56
N ASN A 657 86.63 -17.49 5.79
CA ASN A 657 87.91 -17.18 6.42
C ASN A 657 88.57 -15.82 6.16
N HIS A 658 88.72 -15.03 7.23
CA HIS A 658 90.09 -14.69 7.66
C HIS A 658 90.25 -14.74 9.18
N TYR A 659 91.33 -15.41 9.60
CA TYR A 659 91.84 -15.38 10.96
C TYR A 659 92.89 -14.27 11.02
N GLN A 660 92.78 -13.33 11.95
CA GLN A 660 93.85 -12.90 12.86
C GLN A 660 93.34 -11.76 13.75
N GLY A 661 93.83 -11.69 14.98
CA GLY A 661 93.54 -10.61 15.90
C GLY A 661 94.78 -10.19 16.68
N GLN A 662 94.94 -8.89 16.87
CA GLN A 662 95.81 -8.22 17.85
C GLN A 662 95.50 -6.70 17.77
N GLY A 663 95.69 -5.94 18.85
CA GLY A 663 95.75 -4.47 18.77
C GLY A 663 94.73 -3.63 19.57
N ASN A 664 94.85 -3.63 20.90
CA ASN A 664 94.93 -2.44 21.75
C ASN A 664 93.95 -1.23 21.65
N LEU A 665 93.27 -0.99 22.78
CA LEU A 665 93.14 0.27 23.56
C LEU A 665 92.14 1.40 23.19
N ARG A 666 91.33 1.76 24.23
CA ARG A 666 90.79 3.08 24.66
C ARG A 666 89.75 3.78 23.75
N ILE A 667 88.49 3.92 24.17
CA ILE A 667 87.91 4.99 25.03
C ILE A 667 88.16 6.41 24.43
N PRO A 668 87.13 7.26 24.23
CA PRO A 668 85.74 7.14 24.71
C PRO A 668 84.79 6.45 23.73
#